data_AF-A0A7K0CG01-F1
#
_entry.id   AF-A0A7K0CG01-F1
#
_cell.length_a   1.000
_cell.length_b   1.000
_cell.length_c   1.000
_cell.angle_alpha   90.00
_cell.angle_beta   90.00
_cell.angle_gamma   90.00
#
_symmetry.space_group_name_H-M   'P 1'
#
loop_
_entity.id
_entity.type
_entity.pdbx_description
1 polymer ?
#
loop_
_entity_poly.entity_id
_entity_poly.type
_entity_poly.pdbx_seq_one_letter_code
_entity_poly.pdbx_strand_id
1 'polypeptide(L)'
;MSRFRQVAAACAAAVSLTFALPGSGQGAEPAPRVDLRLLVVDDGGPAVAALADELRGAGTPYTAVRLDDPGRPRIDAAFLADTADGRRRAKFQAVVLPNDNPFGAGSAEMSALATYEKTFGVRQIDAYTYARPEVGLRPPAYSGGLDGTTARLTAAALSGPFGYLRGAVPFEDNDPSIGESYGYAAEPADAGFTTYLQGPGGGSLLGEYAHDGRRELVVTFVYNQYQRQFRLLARGMVEWATQGIHLGADRNYFAVHVDDVFGADDRWNTTYHCTPGDVDCATAGLPESTVRMTRADAQYARSWSQDAGFTLDMVYNGGGSEAFKAANGGADPLTDQLVADRSAYRWVNHTLDHTYLGCVQDVTAVPWRCTTDAAGNVQWATRAYITQQIADNRTWGQRKNLPLVTGELVTGEHSGLKTLPQQPTDNPNLGPALNVTGVTSLASDNSRESDQRTVGSARTLPRFPMNVFYNAGREAEQTDEYNWLYARRTDGGSGVCEDNPATTTCLPAPLDPATGYRSYIVPLESRIALGHITANNPRPHFVHQSNLAEDRIAYPVLDRVLADYRALFAANTPLVNDRQRDLATELERRAAWTAAVQGGKVTAYRVGDTVTVKAPAGVQITATMPPGTRRTALLTSTPFGTAYAGLLSGWTTPPPLADRVTLRLTDAPAATVTAGAAETEAPAAAKLPLPAGVSEPVPAGPGDPARG
;
A
#
# COMPACT_ATOMS: atom_id res chain seq x y z
N MET A 1 -65.27 -32.81 59.21
CA MET A 1 -66.69 -32.84 58.82
C MET A 1 -66.83 -33.59 57.50
N SER A 2 -67.48 -34.78 57.57
CA SER A 2 -68.32 -35.43 56.53
C SER A 2 -67.69 -35.88 55.20
N ARG A 3 -67.98 -37.04 54.59
CA ARG A 3 -68.72 -38.31 54.84
C ARG A 3 -68.28 -39.26 53.68
N PHE A 4 -67.97 -40.55 53.90
CA PHE A 4 -68.72 -41.76 53.44
C PHE A 4 -69.33 -41.67 52.00
N ARG A 5 -69.23 -42.62 51.04
CA ARG A 5 -69.06 -44.10 50.99
C ARG A 5 -68.84 -44.57 49.53
N GLN A 6 -68.12 -45.71 49.37
CA GLN A 6 -68.32 -46.84 48.43
C GLN A 6 -68.26 -46.56 46.90
N VAL A 7 -67.65 -47.39 46.04
CA VAL A 7 -67.96 -48.81 45.71
C VAL A 7 -66.74 -49.45 45.00
N ALA A 8 -66.62 -50.76 45.15
CA ALA A 8 -65.60 -51.66 44.61
C ALA A 8 -65.69 -51.90 43.08
N ALA A 9 -64.55 -52.23 42.46
CA ALA A 9 -64.29 -53.52 41.77
C ALA A 9 -63.12 -53.40 40.79
N ALA A 10 -62.25 -54.41 40.83
CA ALA A 10 -61.00 -54.51 40.10
C ALA A 10 -61.18 -55.05 38.67
N CYS A 11 -60.27 -54.67 37.76
CA CYS A 11 -59.80 -55.51 36.66
C CYS A 11 -58.39 -55.07 36.26
N ALA A 12 -57.48 -56.04 36.21
CA ALA A 12 -56.07 -55.89 35.87
C ALA A 12 -55.86 -55.60 34.38
N ALA A 13 -54.90 -54.73 34.06
CA ALA A 13 -54.30 -54.63 32.73
C ALA A 13 -52.78 -54.48 32.87
N ALA A 14 -52.05 -55.33 32.16
CA ALA A 14 -50.59 -55.48 32.21
C ALA A 14 -49.87 -54.19 31.79
N VAL A 15 -48.91 -53.76 32.61
CA VAL A 15 -47.94 -52.71 32.26
C VAL A 15 -46.74 -53.39 31.62
N SER A 16 -46.62 -53.25 30.30
CA SER A 16 -45.39 -53.54 29.57
C SER A 16 -44.37 -52.44 29.87
N LEU A 17 -43.31 -52.75 30.64
CA LEU A 17 -42.14 -51.88 30.75
C LEU A 17 -41.33 -51.96 29.45
N THR A 18 -41.53 -51.00 28.55
CA THR A 18 -40.55 -50.67 27.50
C THR A 18 -39.43 -49.84 28.13
N PHE A 19 -38.27 -50.45 28.33
CA PHE A 19 -37.02 -49.72 28.56
C PHE A 19 -36.67 -48.96 27.26
N ALA A 20 -37.04 -47.69 27.19
CA ALA A 20 -36.45 -46.77 26.22
C ALA A 20 -35.01 -46.48 26.68
N LEU A 21 -34.03 -47.13 26.03
CA LEU A 21 -32.64 -46.71 26.11
C LEU A 21 -32.58 -45.24 25.65
N PRO A 22 -31.90 -44.33 26.39
CA PRO A 22 -31.67 -42.99 25.89
C PRO A 22 -30.89 -43.12 24.59
N GLY A 23 -31.50 -42.65 23.49
CA GLY A 23 -30.81 -42.53 22.22
C GLY A 23 -29.50 -41.78 22.46
N SER A 24 -28.40 -42.39 22.06
CA SER A 24 -27.10 -41.72 21.99
C SER A 24 -27.29 -40.41 21.24
N GLY A 25 -27.26 -39.30 21.97
CA GLY A 25 -27.27 -37.97 21.37
C GLY A 25 -26.13 -37.91 20.36
N GLN A 26 -26.45 -37.68 19.10
CA GLN A 26 -25.45 -37.29 18.10
C GLN A 26 -24.79 -36.02 18.64
N GLY A 27 -23.57 -36.16 19.16
CA GLY A 27 -22.77 -35.02 19.58
C GLY A 27 -22.66 -34.05 18.41
N ALA A 28 -22.82 -32.76 18.69
CA ALA A 28 -22.63 -31.72 17.68
C ALA A 28 -21.30 -31.97 16.94
N GLU A 29 -21.35 -31.98 15.61
CA GLU A 29 -20.16 -32.19 14.79
C GLU A 29 -19.08 -31.16 15.21
N PRO A 30 -17.82 -31.58 15.45
CA PRO A 30 -16.77 -30.66 15.81
C PRO A 30 -16.66 -29.53 14.79
N ALA A 31 -16.49 -28.29 15.25
CA ALA A 31 -16.33 -27.14 14.36
C ALA A 31 -15.24 -27.43 13.31
N PRO A 32 -15.51 -27.18 12.01
CA PRO A 32 -14.54 -27.44 10.96
C PRO A 32 -13.31 -26.56 11.13
N ARG A 33 -12.18 -27.06 10.61
CA ARG A 33 -10.97 -26.26 10.44
C ARG A 33 -11.06 -25.51 9.11
N VAL A 34 -10.82 -24.21 9.12
CA VAL A 34 -10.72 -23.40 7.89
C VAL A 34 -9.29 -22.86 7.79
N ASP A 35 -8.54 -23.28 6.78
CA ASP A 35 -7.19 -22.79 6.53
C ASP A 35 -7.25 -21.34 6.03
N LEU A 36 -6.42 -20.45 6.61
CA LEU A 36 -6.44 -19.01 6.28
C LEU A 36 -5.66 -18.71 5.01
N ARG A 37 -6.18 -19.21 3.89
CA ARG A 37 -5.63 -19.08 2.54
C ARG A 37 -6.75 -18.90 1.53
N LEU A 38 -6.56 -18.10 0.50
CA LEU A 38 -7.55 -17.95 -0.58
C LEU A 38 -7.25 -18.90 -1.75
N LEU A 39 -8.29 -19.33 -2.45
CA LEU A 39 -8.17 -19.90 -3.79
C LEU A 39 -8.37 -18.77 -4.80
N VAL A 40 -7.42 -18.60 -5.72
CA VAL A 40 -7.51 -17.62 -6.81
C VAL A 40 -7.49 -18.39 -8.12
N VAL A 41 -8.60 -18.38 -8.86
CA VAL A 41 -8.69 -18.96 -10.20
C VAL A 41 -8.37 -17.87 -11.21
N ASP A 42 -7.29 -18.07 -11.94
CA ASP A 42 -6.63 -17.04 -12.75
C ASP A 42 -6.84 -17.32 -14.24
N ASP A 43 -7.48 -16.41 -14.95
CA ASP A 43 -7.71 -16.44 -16.40
C ASP A 43 -6.67 -15.64 -17.19
N GLY A 44 -5.65 -15.07 -16.52
CA GLY A 44 -4.70 -14.13 -17.09
C GLY A 44 -5.27 -12.72 -17.27
N GLY A 45 -6.48 -12.45 -16.77
CA GLY A 45 -7.17 -11.18 -16.86
C GLY A 45 -6.74 -10.17 -15.77
N PRO A 46 -6.92 -8.87 -16.03
CA PRO A 46 -6.44 -7.81 -15.13
C PRO A 46 -7.19 -7.77 -13.79
N ALA A 47 -8.47 -8.15 -13.75
CA ALA A 47 -9.28 -8.09 -12.53
C ALA A 47 -8.84 -9.12 -11.47
N VAL A 48 -8.52 -10.36 -11.89
CA VAL A 48 -7.98 -11.38 -10.99
C VAL A 48 -6.54 -11.02 -10.60
N ALA A 49 -5.72 -10.59 -11.56
CA ALA A 49 -4.35 -10.14 -11.28
C ALA A 49 -4.33 -9.03 -10.21
N ALA A 50 -5.25 -8.07 -10.29
CA ALA A 50 -5.36 -6.99 -9.32
C ALA A 50 -5.70 -7.48 -7.90
N LEU A 51 -6.64 -8.42 -7.76
CA LEU A 51 -6.94 -9.04 -6.46
C LEU A 51 -5.76 -9.88 -5.94
N ALA A 52 -5.06 -10.61 -6.82
CA ALA A 52 -3.86 -11.35 -6.45
C ALA A 52 -2.73 -10.42 -5.97
N ASP A 53 -2.59 -9.26 -6.61
CA ASP A 53 -1.62 -8.23 -6.23
C ASP A 53 -1.95 -7.59 -4.88
N GLU A 54 -3.24 -7.31 -4.60
CA GLU A 54 -3.70 -6.86 -3.29
C GLU A 54 -3.36 -7.88 -2.20
N LEU A 55 -3.70 -9.16 -2.41
CA LEU A 55 -3.39 -10.22 -1.47
C LEU A 55 -1.88 -10.33 -1.23
N ARG A 56 -1.07 -10.22 -2.28
CA ARG A 56 0.40 -10.26 -2.17
C ARG A 56 0.95 -9.05 -1.43
N GLY A 57 0.47 -7.85 -1.73
CA GLY A 57 0.89 -6.60 -1.08
C GLY A 57 0.57 -6.58 0.41
N ALA A 58 -0.61 -7.08 0.79
CA ALA A 58 -1.01 -7.23 2.18
C ALA A 58 -0.29 -8.40 2.90
N GLY A 59 0.27 -9.36 2.14
CA GLY A 59 0.88 -10.58 2.69
C GLY A 59 -0.12 -11.69 3.02
N THR A 60 -1.30 -11.68 2.41
CA THR A 60 -2.35 -12.70 2.57
C THR A 60 -2.04 -13.93 1.70
N PRO A 61 -1.91 -15.14 2.26
CA PRO A 61 -1.63 -16.35 1.48
C PRO A 61 -2.76 -16.71 0.51
N TYR A 62 -2.39 -17.10 -0.71
CA TYR A 62 -3.33 -17.64 -1.70
C TYR A 62 -2.72 -18.77 -2.53
N THR A 63 -3.56 -19.65 -3.09
CA THR A 63 -3.19 -20.62 -4.13
C THR A 63 -3.78 -20.17 -5.45
N ALA A 64 -2.93 -19.96 -6.45
CA ALA A 64 -3.37 -19.68 -7.81
C ALA A 64 -3.60 -20.99 -8.58
N VAL A 65 -4.73 -21.08 -9.29
CA VAL A 65 -5.01 -22.10 -10.31
C VAL A 65 -5.19 -21.37 -11.62
N ARG A 66 -4.19 -21.47 -12.49
CA ARG A 66 -4.20 -20.85 -13.82
C ARG A 66 -5.02 -21.67 -14.79
N LEU A 67 -6.07 -21.09 -15.37
CA LEU A 67 -6.97 -21.78 -16.29
C LEU A 67 -6.32 -22.14 -17.62
N ASP A 68 -5.29 -21.38 -18.03
CA ASP A 68 -4.52 -21.60 -19.26
C ASP A 68 -3.46 -22.70 -19.13
N ASP A 69 -3.19 -23.19 -17.91
CA ASP A 69 -2.25 -24.29 -17.67
C ASP A 69 -2.94 -25.65 -17.88
N PRO A 70 -2.57 -26.43 -18.93
CA PRO A 70 -3.17 -27.74 -19.18
C PRO A 70 -2.83 -28.78 -18.09
N GLY A 71 -1.79 -28.52 -17.28
CA GLY A 71 -1.38 -29.34 -16.15
C GLY A 71 -1.99 -28.91 -14.81
N ARG A 72 -2.88 -27.90 -14.80
CA ARG A 72 -3.47 -27.38 -13.55
C ARG A 72 -4.20 -28.47 -12.77
N PRO A 73 -4.23 -28.40 -11.43
CA PRO A 73 -5.10 -29.27 -10.65
C PRO A 73 -6.57 -29.02 -11.01
N ARG A 74 -7.36 -30.10 -11.01
CA ARG A 74 -8.81 -30.00 -11.07
C ARG A 74 -9.35 -29.53 -9.71
N ILE A 75 -10.24 -28.56 -9.73
CA ILE A 75 -10.90 -28.02 -8.54
C ILE A 75 -12.08 -28.93 -8.18
N ASP A 76 -11.78 -30.07 -7.58
CA ASP A 76 -12.77 -31.04 -7.09
C ASP A 76 -12.90 -31.02 -5.56
N ALA A 77 -13.77 -31.88 -5.01
CA ALA A 77 -14.00 -31.94 -3.57
C ALA A 77 -12.73 -32.27 -2.76
N ALA A 78 -11.83 -33.09 -3.30
CA ALA A 78 -10.58 -33.47 -2.62
C ALA A 78 -9.54 -32.36 -2.70
N PHE A 79 -9.54 -31.56 -3.76
CA PHE A 79 -8.74 -30.35 -3.86
C PHE A 79 -9.18 -29.29 -2.85
N LEU A 80 -10.48 -29.11 -2.65
CA LEU A 80 -11.06 -28.06 -1.81
C LEU A 80 -11.09 -28.41 -0.31
N ALA A 81 -11.34 -29.67 0.03
CA ALA A 81 -11.53 -30.10 1.42
C ALA A 81 -10.95 -31.48 1.69
N ASP A 82 -10.65 -31.74 2.96
CA ASP A 82 -10.31 -33.08 3.47
C ASP A 82 -10.60 -33.19 4.98
N THR A 83 -9.91 -34.08 5.69
CA THR A 83 -9.98 -34.21 7.14
C THR A 83 -8.60 -33.95 7.74
N ALA A 84 -8.52 -33.14 8.79
CA ALA A 84 -7.33 -32.89 9.59
C ALA A 84 -7.67 -33.03 11.07
N ASP A 85 -6.88 -33.81 11.82
CA ASP A 85 -7.06 -34.05 13.25
C ASP A 85 -8.49 -34.47 13.64
N GLY A 86 -9.09 -35.35 12.85
CA GLY A 86 -10.45 -35.87 13.03
C GLY A 86 -11.57 -34.86 12.76
N ARG A 87 -11.26 -33.69 12.16
CA ARG A 87 -12.21 -32.65 11.79
C ARG A 87 -12.19 -32.44 10.29
N ARG A 88 -13.33 -32.06 9.72
CA ARG A 88 -13.37 -31.59 8.33
C ARG A 88 -12.56 -30.32 8.20
N ARG A 89 -11.80 -30.22 7.11
CA ARG A 89 -10.98 -29.08 6.78
C ARG A 89 -11.40 -28.48 5.46
N ALA A 90 -11.72 -27.20 5.49
CA ALA A 90 -11.72 -26.31 4.34
C ALA A 90 -10.28 -25.84 4.08
N LYS A 91 -9.73 -26.12 2.90
CA LYS A 91 -8.36 -25.71 2.54
C LYS A 91 -8.25 -24.23 2.16
N PHE A 92 -9.39 -23.58 1.91
CA PHE A 92 -9.48 -22.18 1.50
C PHE A 92 -10.58 -21.43 2.25
N GLN A 93 -10.30 -20.24 2.77
CA GLN A 93 -11.28 -19.43 3.48
C GLN A 93 -12.16 -18.56 2.57
N ALA A 94 -11.71 -18.32 1.34
CA ALA A 94 -12.42 -17.57 0.31
C ALA A 94 -11.95 -18.01 -1.09
N VAL A 95 -12.78 -17.74 -2.09
CA VAL A 95 -12.54 -18.02 -3.51
C VAL A 95 -12.59 -16.73 -4.30
N VAL A 96 -11.67 -16.56 -5.25
CA VAL A 96 -11.72 -15.52 -6.29
C VAL A 96 -11.84 -16.24 -7.62
N LEU A 97 -12.90 -15.96 -8.36
CA LEU A 97 -13.10 -16.43 -9.72
C LEU A 97 -13.02 -15.25 -10.72
N PRO A 98 -12.64 -15.49 -11.98
CA PRO A 98 -12.65 -14.46 -13.01
C PRO A 98 -14.04 -13.86 -13.24
N ASN A 99 -15.07 -14.70 -13.15
CA ASN A 99 -16.49 -14.37 -13.26
C ASN A 99 -17.30 -15.43 -12.49
N ASP A 100 -18.63 -15.35 -12.53
CA ASP A 100 -19.56 -16.24 -11.80
C ASP A 100 -19.49 -17.71 -12.24
N ASN A 101 -19.10 -18.01 -13.48
CA ASN A 101 -18.92 -19.37 -13.97
C ASN A 101 -17.81 -19.50 -15.04
N PRO A 102 -16.54 -19.58 -14.62
CA PRO A 102 -15.41 -19.64 -15.55
C PRO A 102 -15.21 -21.04 -16.17
N PHE A 103 -15.88 -22.08 -15.66
CA PHE A 103 -15.74 -23.46 -16.16
C PHE A 103 -16.88 -23.88 -17.10
N GLY A 104 -17.94 -23.09 -17.20
CA GLY A 104 -19.11 -23.32 -18.04
C GLY A 104 -20.22 -24.15 -17.40
N ALA A 105 -21.39 -24.17 -18.06
CA ALA A 105 -22.57 -24.88 -17.58
C ALA A 105 -22.32 -26.39 -17.44
N GLY A 106 -22.86 -27.00 -16.39
CA GLY A 106 -22.66 -28.43 -16.11
C GLY A 106 -21.27 -28.79 -15.63
N SER A 107 -20.40 -27.82 -15.32
CA SER A 107 -19.04 -28.10 -14.87
C SER A 107 -19.03 -28.71 -13.48
N ALA A 108 -18.47 -29.91 -13.38
CA ALA A 108 -18.24 -30.55 -12.09
C ALA A 108 -17.29 -29.76 -11.16
N GLU A 109 -16.44 -28.86 -11.71
CA GLU A 109 -15.62 -27.97 -10.88
C GLU A 109 -16.48 -26.88 -10.22
N MET A 110 -17.43 -26.29 -10.95
CA MET A 110 -18.39 -25.36 -10.35
C MET A 110 -19.29 -26.06 -9.34
N SER A 111 -19.80 -27.26 -9.64
CA SER A 111 -20.64 -27.99 -8.68
C SER A 111 -19.86 -28.33 -7.39
N ALA A 112 -18.56 -28.62 -7.49
CA ALA A 112 -17.69 -28.86 -6.34
C ALA A 112 -17.47 -27.57 -5.52
N LEU A 113 -17.23 -26.43 -6.17
CA LEU A 113 -17.10 -25.12 -5.52
C LEU A 113 -18.39 -24.72 -4.82
N ALA A 114 -19.53 -24.77 -5.50
CA ALA A 114 -20.84 -24.45 -4.91
C ALA A 114 -21.14 -25.35 -3.69
N THR A 115 -20.81 -26.65 -3.76
CA THR A 115 -20.96 -27.56 -2.61
C THR A 115 -20.04 -27.16 -1.47
N TYR A 116 -18.77 -26.86 -1.77
CA TYR A 116 -17.76 -26.45 -0.79
C TYR A 116 -18.17 -25.17 -0.05
N GLU A 117 -18.65 -24.16 -0.78
CA GLU A 117 -19.08 -22.88 -0.24
C GLU A 117 -20.28 -23.02 0.69
N LYS A 118 -21.34 -23.73 0.25
CA LYS A 118 -22.51 -24.03 1.09
C LYS A 118 -22.11 -24.79 2.36
N THR A 119 -21.15 -25.69 2.22
CA THR A 119 -20.72 -26.59 3.28
C THR A 119 -19.92 -25.89 4.38
N PHE A 120 -18.99 -25.01 4.00
CA PHE A 120 -18.07 -24.37 4.93
C PHE A 120 -18.36 -22.88 5.16
N GLY A 121 -19.37 -22.32 4.49
CA GLY A 121 -19.70 -20.90 4.54
C GLY A 121 -18.65 -20.02 3.84
N VAL A 122 -17.93 -20.57 2.87
CA VAL A 122 -16.89 -19.86 2.12
C VAL A 122 -17.53 -18.88 1.14
N ARG A 123 -16.98 -17.65 1.06
CA ARG A 123 -17.45 -16.58 0.17
C ARG A 123 -16.63 -16.56 -1.13
N GLN A 124 -17.30 -16.18 -2.23
CA GLN A 124 -16.70 -16.07 -3.56
C GLN A 124 -16.70 -14.61 -4.04
N ILE A 125 -15.63 -14.16 -4.67
CA ILE A 125 -15.59 -12.91 -5.44
C ILE A 125 -15.63 -13.26 -6.93
N ASP A 126 -16.56 -12.65 -7.66
CA ASP A 126 -16.62 -12.67 -9.11
C ASP A 126 -15.93 -11.42 -9.64
N ALA A 127 -14.65 -11.55 -9.99
CA ALA A 127 -13.76 -10.40 -10.19
C ALA A 127 -14.23 -9.45 -11.30
N TYR A 128 -14.83 -9.98 -12.37
CA TYR A 128 -15.48 -9.19 -13.41
C TYR A 128 -16.53 -10.01 -14.17
N THR A 129 -17.81 -9.73 -13.95
CA THR A 129 -18.91 -10.41 -14.63
C THR A 129 -19.94 -9.45 -15.25
N TYR A 130 -20.69 -9.97 -16.23
CA TYR A 130 -21.79 -9.26 -16.87
C TYR A 130 -23.04 -9.28 -15.98
N ALA A 131 -23.69 -8.13 -15.83
CA ALA A 131 -24.93 -8.01 -15.08
C ALA A 131 -26.09 -8.79 -15.73
N ARG A 132 -26.57 -9.83 -15.04
CA ARG A 132 -27.64 -10.73 -15.50
C ARG A 132 -28.35 -11.43 -14.34
N PRO A 133 -29.54 -12.03 -14.56
CA PRO A 133 -30.33 -12.64 -13.49
C PRO A 133 -29.59 -13.72 -12.69
N GLU A 134 -28.69 -14.45 -13.34
CA GLU A 134 -27.88 -15.50 -12.74
C GLU A 134 -26.97 -14.98 -11.61
N VAL A 135 -26.58 -13.69 -11.67
CA VAL A 135 -25.80 -13.02 -10.61
C VAL A 135 -26.66 -12.05 -9.78
N GLY A 136 -27.99 -12.28 -9.76
CA GLY A 136 -28.95 -11.51 -8.98
C GLY A 136 -29.25 -10.11 -9.52
N LEU A 137 -28.84 -9.79 -10.75
CA LEU A 137 -29.01 -8.48 -11.38
C LEU A 137 -29.95 -8.53 -12.59
N ARG A 138 -30.59 -7.42 -12.93
CA ARG A 138 -31.28 -7.27 -14.22
C ARG A 138 -30.25 -7.08 -15.34
N PRO A 139 -30.64 -7.24 -16.62
CA PRO A 139 -29.84 -6.71 -17.72
C PRO A 139 -29.49 -5.22 -17.46
N PRO A 140 -28.26 -4.78 -17.76
CA PRO A 140 -27.79 -3.47 -17.36
C PRO A 140 -28.58 -2.36 -18.04
N ALA A 141 -28.97 -1.35 -17.25
CA ALA A 141 -29.54 -0.12 -17.76
C ALA A 141 -28.46 0.79 -18.37
N TYR A 142 -27.20 0.58 -17.99
CA TYR A 142 -26.03 1.28 -18.52
C TYR A 142 -24.88 0.31 -18.76
N SER A 143 -24.30 0.38 -19.96
CA SER A 143 -23.07 -0.33 -20.36
C SER A 143 -22.15 0.65 -21.08
N GLY A 144 -20.99 0.96 -20.52
CA GLY A 144 -20.13 2.00 -21.08
C GLY A 144 -18.89 2.32 -20.26
N GLY A 145 -18.12 3.29 -20.77
CA GLY A 145 -16.92 3.80 -20.09
C GLY A 145 -17.27 4.55 -18.81
N LEU A 146 -16.50 4.32 -17.75
CA LEU A 146 -16.72 4.95 -16.45
C LEU A 146 -15.72 6.06 -16.14
N ASP A 147 -14.89 6.44 -17.11
CA ASP A 147 -13.79 7.39 -16.95
C ASP A 147 -14.34 8.74 -16.46
N GLY A 148 -13.71 9.27 -15.40
CA GLY A 148 -14.09 10.54 -14.77
C GLY A 148 -15.41 10.50 -14.00
N THR A 149 -16.12 9.37 -13.99
CA THR A 149 -17.36 9.23 -13.20
C THR A 149 -17.06 9.06 -11.71
N THR A 150 -18.03 9.37 -10.86
CA THR A 150 -17.93 9.11 -9.42
C THR A 150 -19.09 8.23 -8.97
N ALA A 151 -18.76 6.98 -8.62
CA ALA A 151 -19.69 6.07 -7.99
C ALA A 151 -19.84 6.36 -6.48
N ARG A 152 -20.89 5.82 -5.87
CA ARG A 152 -21.25 6.08 -4.47
C ARG A 152 -21.47 4.77 -3.71
N LEU A 153 -20.82 4.63 -2.56
CA LEU A 153 -21.11 3.54 -1.64
C LEU A 153 -22.46 3.73 -0.97
N THR A 154 -23.20 2.64 -0.80
CA THR A 154 -24.48 2.62 -0.11
C THR A 154 -24.30 2.60 1.41
N ALA A 155 -25.38 2.82 2.15
CA ALA A 155 -25.37 2.66 3.62
C ALA A 155 -25.01 1.22 4.05
N ALA A 156 -25.38 0.21 3.26
CA ALA A 156 -25.02 -1.18 3.52
C ALA A 156 -23.50 -1.39 3.39
N ALA A 157 -22.86 -0.79 2.39
CA ALA A 157 -21.41 -0.86 2.23
C ALA A 157 -20.67 -0.18 3.39
N LEU A 158 -21.11 1.04 3.76
CA LEU A 158 -20.47 1.85 4.80
C LEU A 158 -20.66 1.30 6.22
N SER A 159 -21.73 0.55 6.47
CA SER A 159 -21.94 -0.16 7.75
C SER A 159 -21.29 -1.55 7.77
N GLY A 160 -20.84 -2.02 6.61
CA GLY A 160 -20.19 -3.32 6.44
C GLY A 160 -18.73 -3.19 6.04
N PRO A 161 -18.27 -3.96 5.03
CA PRO A 161 -16.84 -4.10 4.72
C PRO A 161 -16.16 -2.85 4.16
N PHE A 162 -16.91 -1.80 3.80
CA PHE A 162 -16.35 -0.55 3.25
C PHE A 162 -16.45 0.63 4.23
N GLY A 163 -16.68 0.38 5.53
CA GLY A 163 -16.79 1.41 6.56
C GLY A 163 -15.50 2.21 6.83
N TYR A 164 -14.42 1.92 6.11
CA TYR A 164 -13.18 2.69 6.10
C TYR A 164 -13.19 3.85 5.09
N LEU A 165 -14.18 3.91 4.18
CA LEU A 165 -14.36 4.96 3.19
C LEU A 165 -15.46 5.96 3.60
N ARG A 166 -15.44 7.16 3.02
CA ARG A 166 -16.52 8.15 3.15
C ARG A 166 -17.68 7.96 2.19
N GLY A 167 -17.45 7.26 1.09
CA GLY A 167 -18.49 6.82 0.17
C GLY A 167 -18.36 7.29 -1.27
N ALA A 168 -17.55 8.30 -1.59
CA ALA A 168 -17.24 8.62 -2.98
C ALA A 168 -16.17 7.67 -3.51
N VAL A 169 -16.39 7.10 -4.70
CA VAL A 169 -15.42 6.27 -5.42
C VAL A 169 -15.22 6.86 -6.81
N PRO A 170 -14.27 7.79 -6.98
CA PRO A 170 -13.96 8.37 -8.28
C PRO A 170 -13.22 7.35 -9.15
N PHE A 171 -13.71 7.17 -10.36
CA PHE A 171 -13.02 6.46 -11.43
C PHE A 171 -12.01 7.43 -12.07
N GLU A 172 -10.82 6.93 -12.34
CA GLU A 172 -9.78 7.73 -12.98
C GLU A 172 -10.09 8.02 -14.45
N ASP A 173 -9.48 9.09 -14.95
CA ASP A 173 -9.45 9.55 -16.34
C ASP A 173 -8.09 10.23 -16.46
N ASN A 174 -7.07 9.44 -16.77
CA ASN A 174 -5.68 9.88 -16.82
C ASN A 174 -5.35 10.42 -18.21
N ASP A 175 -5.89 9.79 -19.24
CA ASP A 175 -5.86 10.27 -20.62
C ASP A 175 -7.27 10.17 -21.24
N PRO A 176 -7.94 11.31 -21.54
CA PRO A 176 -9.31 11.30 -22.06
C PRO A 176 -9.43 10.68 -23.47
N SER A 177 -8.31 10.35 -24.11
CA SER A 177 -8.28 9.64 -25.40
C SER A 177 -8.21 8.12 -25.27
N ILE A 178 -7.96 7.58 -24.07
CA ILE A 178 -7.81 6.15 -23.79
C ILE A 178 -8.91 5.73 -22.82
N GLY A 179 -9.75 4.78 -23.21
CA GLY A 179 -10.69 4.21 -22.25
C GLY A 179 -9.96 3.44 -21.16
N GLU A 180 -10.12 3.82 -19.89
CA GLU A 180 -9.44 3.19 -18.75
C GLU A 180 -10.37 2.39 -17.84
N SER A 181 -11.68 2.54 -18.01
CA SER A 181 -12.66 1.82 -17.20
C SER A 181 -13.93 1.55 -17.99
N TYR A 182 -14.61 0.46 -17.65
CA TYR A 182 -15.86 0.04 -18.28
C TYR A 182 -16.69 -0.73 -17.28
N GLY A 183 -18.01 -0.59 -17.34
CA GLY A 183 -18.89 -1.39 -16.49
C GLY A 183 -20.34 -1.43 -16.91
N TYR A 184 -21.08 -2.24 -16.15
CA TYR A 184 -22.47 -2.60 -16.37
C TYR A 184 -23.28 -2.24 -15.12
N ALA A 185 -23.86 -1.05 -15.09
CA ALA A 185 -24.69 -0.63 -13.96
C ALA A 185 -26.11 -1.20 -14.12
N ALA A 186 -26.54 -2.00 -13.15
CA ALA A 186 -27.79 -2.75 -13.21
C ALA A 186 -28.56 -2.74 -11.90
N GLU A 187 -29.88 -2.75 -11.96
CA GLU A 187 -30.72 -2.91 -10.77
C GLU A 187 -30.69 -4.37 -10.27
N PRO A 188 -30.79 -4.60 -8.95
CA PRO A 188 -31.12 -5.91 -8.40
C PRO A 188 -32.34 -6.56 -9.06
N ALA A 189 -32.21 -7.82 -9.46
CA ALA A 189 -33.33 -8.66 -9.90
C ALA A 189 -33.92 -9.51 -8.77
N ASP A 190 -33.12 -9.77 -7.72
CA ASP A 190 -33.48 -10.64 -6.60
C ASP A 190 -33.38 -9.90 -5.25
N ALA A 191 -34.20 -10.28 -4.28
CA ALA A 191 -34.22 -9.69 -2.94
C ALA A 191 -32.97 -10.03 -2.10
N GLY A 192 -32.25 -11.10 -2.45
CA GLY A 192 -30.97 -11.51 -1.87
C GLY A 192 -29.79 -10.68 -2.35
N PHE A 193 -29.97 -9.77 -3.31
CA PHE A 193 -28.91 -8.89 -3.80
C PHE A 193 -28.86 -7.57 -3.02
N THR A 194 -27.71 -7.28 -2.41
CA THR A 194 -27.42 -6.03 -1.69
C THR A 194 -26.39 -5.21 -2.46
N THR A 195 -26.80 -4.07 -3.01
CA THR A 195 -25.89 -3.14 -3.68
C THR A 195 -24.93 -2.48 -2.69
N TYR A 196 -23.63 -2.53 -2.99
CA TYR A 196 -22.57 -1.84 -2.25
C TYR A 196 -22.07 -0.59 -2.95
N LEU A 197 -21.91 -0.62 -4.28
CA LEU A 197 -21.49 0.53 -5.08
C LEU A 197 -22.54 0.86 -6.13
N GLN A 198 -23.08 2.07 -6.07
CA GLN A 198 -24.01 2.63 -7.05
C GLN A 198 -23.25 3.46 -8.09
N GLY A 199 -23.47 3.14 -9.35
CA GLY A 199 -22.94 3.84 -10.51
C GLY A 199 -24.00 4.65 -11.27
N PRO A 200 -23.78 4.90 -12.57
CA PRO A 200 -24.74 5.60 -13.44
C PRO A 200 -26.17 5.06 -13.33
N GLY A 201 -27.14 5.97 -13.32
CA GLY A 201 -28.57 5.63 -13.25
C GLY A 201 -29.01 5.00 -11.91
N GLY A 202 -28.15 4.97 -10.89
CA GLY A 202 -28.41 4.28 -9.62
C GLY A 202 -28.24 2.76 -9.68
N GLY A 203 -27.75 2.22 -10.80
CA GLY A 203 -27.46 0.81 -10.96
C GLY A 203 -26.27 0.35 -10.10
N SER A 204 -26.30 -0.91 -9.69
CA SER A 204 -25.23 -1.57 -8.97
C SER A 204 -24.03 -1.84 -9.88
N LEU A 205 -22.83 -1.48 -9.41
CA LEU A 205 -21.54 -1.84 -10.00
C LEU A 205 -20.78 -2.87 -9.15
N LEU A 206 -21.12 -2.95 -7.86
CA LEU A 206 -20.58 -3.90 -6.89
C LEU A 206 -21.69 -4.23 -5.89
N GLY A 207 -21.89 -5.50 -5.58
CA GLY A 207 -22.85 -5.91 -4.56
C GLY A 207 -22.67 -7.35 -4.12
N GLU A 208 -23.30 -7.69 -3.01
CA GLU A 208 -23.37 -9.06 -2.51
C GLU A 208 -24.65 -9.72 -3.02
N TYR A 209 -24.53 -10.91 -3.59
CA TYR A 209 -25.65 -11.78 -3.88
C TYR A 209 -25.66 -12.95 -2.91
N ALA A 210 -26.67 -13.00 -2.04
CA ALA A 210 -26.90 -14.10 -1.11
C ALA A 210 -28.05 -14.97 -1.60
N HIS A 211 -27.73 -16.19 -2.06
CA HIS A 211 -28.70 -17.13 -2.61
C HIS A 211 -28.24 -18.57 -2.35
N ASP A 212 -29.19 -19.50 -2.21
CA ASP A 212 -28.93 -20.96 -2.20
C ASP A 212 -27.84 -21.48 -1.27
N GLY A 213 -27.62 -20.82 -0.14
CA GLY A 213 -26.56 -21.19 0.81
C GLY A 213 -25.20 -20.55 0.52
N ARG A 214 -25.07 -19.77 -0.57
CA ARG A 214 -23.86 -19.13 -1.06
C ARG A 214 -23.94 -17.62 -0.90
N ARG A 215 -22.76 -16.99 -1.00
CA ARG A 215 -22.55 -15.54 -0.93
C ARG A 215 -21.48 -15.18 -1.94
N GLU A 216 -21.86 -14.43 -2.95
CA GLU A 216 -20.99 -13.98 -4.04
C GLU A 216 -20.86 -12.45 -4.01
N LEU A 217 -19.65 -11.92 -4.18
CA LEU A 217 -19.42 -10.50 -4.40
C LEU A 217 -19.32 -10.29 -5.91
N VAL A 218 -20.38 -9.72 -6.46
CA VAL A 218 -20.56 -9.53 -7.89
C VAL A 218 -19.97 -8.17 -8.28
N VAL A 219 -18.92 -8.19 -9.10
CA VAL A 219 -18.29 -6.98 -9.63
C VAL A 219 -18.60 -6.85 -11.12
N THR A 220 -19.25 -5.75 -11.50
CA THR A 220 -19.71 -5.54 -12.89
C THR A 220 -18.98 -4.41 -13.60
N PHE A 221 -17.81 -4.02 -13.09
CA PHE A 221 -16.86 -3.16 -13.78
C PHE A 221 -15.48 -3.79 -13.74
N VAL A 222 -14.67 -3.51 -14.74
CA VAL A 222 -13.31 -4.02 -14.81
C VAL A 222 -12.31 -3.03 -14.20
N TYR A 223 -11.20 -3.56 -13.72
CA TYR A 223 -10.12 -2.79 -13.12
C TYR A 223 -8.76 -3.48 -13.28
N ASN A 224 -7.68 -2.72 -13.02
CA ASN A 224 -6.34 -3.26 -12.75
C ASN A 224 -5.79 -2.77 -11.39
N GLN A 225 -4.64 -3.29 -10.99
CA GLN A 225 -4.02 -3.04 -9.70
C GLN A 225 -3.59 -1.59 -9.45
N TYR A 226 -3.56 -0.73 -10.45
CA TYR A 226 -3.07 0.64 -10.27
C TYR A 226 -4.18 1.66 -10.16
N GLN A 227 -5.40 1.29 -10.57
CA GLN A 227 -6.48 2.24 -10.69
C GLN A 227 -7.06 2.62 -9.34
N ARG A 228 -7.35 3.91 -9.19
CA ARG A 228 -7.83 4.50 -7.93
C ARG A 228 -9.08 3.80 -7.39
N GLN A 229 -10.08 3.58 -8.24
CA GLN A 229 -11.33 2.94 -7.84
C GLN A 229 -11.10 1.54 -7.27
N PHE A 230 -10.16 0.76 -7.82
CA PHE A 230 -9.81 -0.55 -7.29
C PHE A 230 -9.08 -0.41 -5.97
N ARG A 231 -8.05 0.45 -5.89
CA ARG A 231 -7.30 0.67 -4.64
C ARG A 231 -8.18 1.13 -3.47
N LEU A 232 -9.24 1.88 -3.76
CA LEU A 232 -10.24 2.23 -2.74
C LEU A 232 -11.04 1.03 -2.27
N LEU A 233 -11.44 0.11 -3.17
CA LEU A 233 -12.34 -1.00 -2.87
C LEU A 233 -11.62 -2.29 -2.43
N ALA A 234 -10.35 -2.48 -2.79
CA ALA A 234 -9.63 -3.73 -2.68
C ALA A 234 -9.63 -4.31 -1.24
N ARG A 235 -9.33 -3.47 -0.24
CA ARG A 235 -9.41 -3.83 1.18
C ARG A 235 -10.80 -4.39 1.53
N GLY A 236 -11.86 -3.67 1.21
CA GLY A 236 -13.23 -4.09 1.53
C GLY A 236 -13.65 -5.36 0.82
N MET A 237 -13.17 -5.61 -0.40
CA MET A 237 -13.39 -6.88 -1.10
C MET A 237 -12.73 -8.04 -0.37
N VAL A 238 -11.47 -7.89 0.07
CA VAL A 238 -10.74 -8.91 0.84
C VAL A 238 -11.38 -9.11 2.23
N GLU A 239 -11.70 -8.03 2.94
CA GLU A 239 -12.34 -8.10 4.25
C GLU A 239 -13.74 -8.70 4.17
N TRP A 240 -14.50 -8.43 3.12
CA TRP A 240 -15.77 -9.08 2.85
C TRP A 240 -15.57 -10.59 2.63
N ALA A 241 -14.64 -10.99 1.77
CA ALA A 241 -14.45 -12.40 1.43
C ALA A 241 -13.93 -13.22 2.61
N THR A 242 -13.05 -12.63 3.42
CA THR A 242 -12.41 -13.27 4.57
C THR A 242 -13.14 -13.04 5.89
N GLN A 243 -14.26 -12.29 5.87
CA GLN A 243 -15.04 -11.91 7.04
C GLN A 243 -14.19 -11.19 8.10
N GLY A 244 -13.21 -10.39 7.67
CA GLY A 244 -12.28 -9.66 8.52
C GLY A 244 -11.28 -10.54 9.29
N ILE A 245 -11.10 -11.81 8.90
CA ILE A 245 -10.16 -12.74 9.52
C ILE A 245 -9.21 -13.27 8.44
N HIS A 246 -8.01 -12.69 8.36
CA HIS A 246 -6.99 -13.16 7.42
C HIS A 246 -5.59 -12.86 7.91
N LEU A 247 -4.60 -13.56 7.35
CA LEU A 247 -3.21 -13.17 7.52
C LEU A 247 -2.88 -11.96 6.64
N GLY A 248 -1.84 -11.21 6.99
CA GLY A 248 -1.52 -9.97 6.29
C GLY A 248 -2.21 -8.75 6.89
N ALA A 249 -1.83 -7.57 6.43
CA ALA A 249 -2.42 -6.30 6.83
C ALA A 249 -2.28 -5.25 5.72
N ASP A 250 -3.27 -4.38 5.64
CA ASP A 250 -3.27 -3.22 4.74
C ASP A 250 -3.33 -1.92 5.55
N ARG A 251 -2.48 -0.94 5.23
CA ARG A 251 -2.45 0.41 5.84
C ARG A 251 -1.96 1.45 4.83
N ASN A 252 -2.41 2.69 4.99
CA ASN A 252 -2.04 3.80 4.11
C ASN A 252 -0.91 4.60 4.76
N TYR A 253 0.29 4.57 4.18
CA TYR A 253 1.48 5.24 4.73
C TYR A 253 1.76 6.54 4.00
N PHE A 254 2.15 7.57 4.75
CA PHE A 254 2.63 8.82 4.17
C PHE A 254 3.61 9.51 5.12
N ALA A 255 4.86 9.64 4.67
CA ALA A 255 5.92 10.38 5.34
C ALA A 255 6.68 11.19 4.30
N VAL A 256 7.12 12.39 4.67
CA VAL A 256 7.79 13.32 3.78
C VAL A 256 9.09 13.76 4.44
N HIS A 257 10.19 13.43 3.79
CA HIS A 257 11.53 13.87 4.14
C HIS A 257 11.82 15.20 3.44
N VAL A 258 12.30 16.18 4.20
CA VAL A 258 12.75 17.48 3.68
C VAL A 258 14.26 17.49 3.82
N ASP A 259 14.93 17.27 2.70
CA ASP A 259 16.39 17.22 2.58
C ASP A 259 17.01 18.63 2.67
N ASP A 260 18.32 18.66 2.90
CA ASP A 260 19.18 19.85 2.94
C ASP A 260 18.90 20.88 4.06
N VAL A 261 18.15 20.52 5.10
CA VAL A 261 17.77 21.45 6.17
C VAL A 261 19.01 22.05 6.84
N PHE A 262 19.02 23.39 6.92
CA PHE A 262 20.12 24.30 7.30
C PHE A 262 21.12 24.66 6.19
N GLY A 263 21.19 23.89 5.11
CA GLY A 263 21.96 24.17 3.90
C GLY A 263 21.35 25.26 3.03
N ALA A 264 21.96 25.49 1.87
CA ALA A 264 21.41 26.27 0.77
C ALA A 264 21.53 25.41 -0.49
N ASP A 265 20.46 25.33 -1.27
CA ASP A 265 20.39 24.49 -2.47
C ASP A 265 20.71 25.36 -3.68
N ASP A 266 21.40 24.81 -4.67
CA ASP A 266 21.64 25.52 -5.92
C ASP A 266 20.32 25.77 -6.65
N ARG A 267 20.23 26.91 -7.35
CA ARG A 267 18.96 27.40 -7.93
C ARG A 267 18.89 27.13 -9.43
N TRP A 268 17.76 26.60 -9.87
CA TRP A 268 17.40 26.51 -11.29
C TRP A 268 17.42 27.88 -11.95
N ASN A 269 18.07 27.98 -13.11
CA ASN A 269 18.09 29.18 -13.92
C ASN A 269 17.19 29.05 -15.14
N THR A 270 16.06 29.76 -15.13
CA THR A 270 15.07 29.73 -16.22
C THR A 270 15.53 30.36 -17.53
N THR A 271 16.67 31.05 -17.55
CA THR A 271 17.26 31.61 -18.78
C THR A 271 18.18 30.62 -19.47
N TYR A 272 18.92 29.82 -18.69
CA TYR A 272 19.90 28.87 -19.22
C TYR A 272 19.40 27.43 -19.23
N HIS A 273 18.23 27.18 -18.63
CA HIS A 273 17.65 25.85 -18.44
C HIS A 273 18.65 24.84 -17.85
N CYS A 274 19.31 25.27 -16.79
CA CYS A 274 20.23 24.45 -16.00
C CYS A 274 20.31 25.01 -14.57
N THR A 275 20.99 24.28 -13.68
CA THR A 275 21.40 24.77 -12.36
C THR A 275 22.89 25.16 -12.42
N PRO A 276 23.25 26.47 -12.45
CA PRO A 276 24.65 26.88 -12.42
C PRO A 276 25.32 26.41 -11.12
N GLY A 277 26.50 25.79 -11.23
CA GLY A 277 27.20 25.13 -10.12
C GLY A 277 27.03 23.61 -10.11
N ASP A 278 25.97 23.10 -10.76
CA ASP A 278 25.75 21.66 -10.94
C ASP A 278 26.67 21.09 -12.04
N VAL A 279 27.07 19.83 -11.86
CA VAL A 279 27.99 19.08 -12.73
C VAL A 279 27.46 18.91 -14.15
N ASP A 280 26.14 18.99 -14.33
CA ASP A 280 25.49 18.85 -15.62
C ASP A 280 25.14 20.20 -16.29
N CYS A 281 25.41 21.33 -15.63
CA CYS A 281 25.36 22.63 -16.31
C CYS A 281 26.73 23.00 -16.90
N ALA A 282 26.80 23.29 -18.20
CA ALA A 282 28.03 23.75 -18.84
C ALA A 282 28.45 25.14 -18.29
N THR A 283 29.35 25.15 -17.31
CA THR A 283 29.51 26.21 -16.29
C THR A 283 30.87 26.94 -16.29
N ALA A 284 31.44 27.28 -17.45
CA ALA A 284 32.52 28.27 -17.42
C ALA A 284 31.93 29.71 -17.29
N GLY A 285 31.65 30.16 -16.06
CA GLY A 285 31.41 31.57 -15.74
C GLY A 285 29.97 32.05 -15.59
N LEU A 286 28.98 31.16 -15.43
CA LEU A 286 27.61 31.54 -15.11
C LEU A 286 27.48 31.93 -13.62
N PRO A 287 26.71 32.99 -13.26
CA PRO A 287 26.49 33.34 -11.86
C PRO A 287 25.71 32.25 -11.12
N GLU A 288 26.30 31.71 -10.06
CA GLU A 288 25.63 30.81 -9.12
C GLU A 288 24.64 31.59 -8.24
N SER A 289 23.49 30.96 -7.96
CA SER A 289 22.50 31.47 -7.02
C SER A 289 21.98 30.30 -6.21
N THR A 290 21.60 30.56 -4.96
CA THR A 290 21.07 29.54 -4.06
C THR A 290 19.70 29.91 -3.50
N VAL A 291 18.99 28.91 -2.98
CA VAL A 291 17.74 29.05 -2.22
C VAL A 291 17.99 28.52 -0.81
N ARG A 292 17.59 29.27 0.22
CA ARG A 292 17.69 28.84 1.62
C ARG A 292 16.47 29.28 2.40
N MET A 293 15.88 28.37 3.18
CA MET A 293 14.80 28.67 4.12
C MET A 293 15.19 29.84 5.04
N THR A 294 14.21 30.67 5.35
CA THR A 294 14.37 31.76 6.32
C THR A 294 13.73 31.39 7.66
N ARG A 295 13.93 32.25 8.66
CA ARG A 295 13.18 32.16 9.92
C ARG A 295 11.66 32.15 9.71
N ALA A 296 11.15 32.91 8.75
CA ALA A 296 9.72 32.96 8.47
C ALA A 296 9.21 31.63 7.89
N ASP A 297 10.02 30.95 7.09
CA ASP A 297 9.68 29.64 6.52
C ASP A 297 9.69 28.55 7.59
N ALA A 298 10.63 28.59 8.55
CA ALA A 298 10.60 27.71 9.71
C ALA A 298 9.36 27.91 10.60
N GLN A 299 8.93 29.17 10.80
CA GLN A 299 7.69 29.47 11.53
C GLN A 299 6.46 28.96 10.78
N TYR A 300 6.44 29.11 9.46
CA TYR A 300 5.35 28.59 8.63
C TYR A 300 5.32 27.07 8.66
N ALA A 301 6.46 26.39 8.50
CA ALA A 301 6.56 24.94 8.60
C ALA A 301 5.98 24.42 9.93
N ARG A 302 6.25 25.13 11.04
CA ARG A 302 5.73 24.77 12.35
C ARG A 302 4.21 24.91 12.42
N SER A 303 3.68 26.04 11.96
CA SER A 303 2.23 26.28 11.91
C SER A 303 1.55 25.24 11.03
N TRP A 304 2.07 25.04 9.82
CA TRP A 304 1.51 24.11 8.86
C TRP A 304 1.48 22.68 9.41
N SER A 305 2.58 22.18 9.99
CA SER A 305 2.60 20.82 10.57
C SER A 305 1.57 20.66 11.71
N GLN A 306 1.36 21.71 12.51
CA GLN A 306 0.34 21.70 13.57
C GLN A 306 -1.07 21.70 12.99
N ASP A 307 -1.37 22.58 12.04
CA ASP A 307 -2.69 22.73 11.42
C ASP A 307 -3.06 21.50 10.58
N ALA A 308 -2.08 20.92 9.89
CA ALA A 308 -2.24 19.70 9.10
C ALA A 308 -2.34 18.44 9.97
N GLY A 309 -1.87 18.48 11.22
CA GLY A 309 -1.70 17.29 12.06
C GLY A 309 -0.71 16.29 11.43
N PHE A 310 0.33 16.80 10.76
CA PHE A 310 1.28 16.01 9.98
C PHE A 310 2.72 16.39 10.35
N THR A 311 3.55 15.40 10.67
CA THR A 311 4.95 15.63 11.05
C THR A 311 5.86 15.46 9.84
N LEU A 312 6.68 16.48 9.57
CA LEU A 312 7.75 16.45 8.59
C LEU A 312 9.03 15.82 9.21
N ASP A 313 9.78 15.09 8.38
CA ASP A 313 11.11 14.59 8.72
C ASP A 313 12.16 15.58 8.17
N MET A 314 12.76 16.36 9.06
CA MET A 314 13.81 17.32 8.74
C MET A 314 15.15 16.58 8.62
N VAL A 315 15.65 16.47 7.39
CA VAL A 315 16.88 15.76 7.04
C VAL A 315 17.99 16.81 6.95
N TYR A 316 18.88 16.86 7.94
CA TYR A 316 19.65 18.09 8.26
C TYR A 316 21.16 18.00 8.03
N ASN A 317 21.75 19.15 7.68
CA ASN A 317 23.19 19.37 7.47
C ASN A 317 23.70 20.51 8.37
N GLY A 318 24.28 20.17 9.51
CA GLY A 318 24.79 21.14 10.48
C GLY A 318 25.86 22.08 9.91
N GLY A 319 26.65 21.61 8.94
CA GLY A 319 27.67 22.40 8.24
C GLY A 319 27.08 23.61 7.53
N GLY A 320 25.86 23.48 6.97
CA GLY A 320 25.14 24.59 6.33
C GLY A 320 24.86 25.75 7.29
N SER A 321 24.50 25.46 8.54
CA SER A 321 24.33 26.50 9.56
C SER A 321 25.65 27.16 9.95
N GLU A 322 26.73 26.39 10.08
CA GLU A 322 28.06 26.92 10.40
C GLU A 322 28.58 27.83 9.28
N ALA A 323 28.43 27.42 8.02
CA ALA A 323 28.77 28.21 6.86
C ALA A 323 27.96 29.52 6.81
N PHE A 324 26.64 29.44 7.03
CA PHE A 324 25.78 30.63 7.08
C PHE A 324 26.22 31.62 8.17
N LYS A 325 26.49 31.13 9.39
CA LYS A 325 26.98 31.98 10.49
C LYS A 325 28.30 32.66 10.13
N ALA A 326 29.24 31.94 9.55
CA ALA A 326 30.53 32.49 9.14
C ALA A 326 30.37 33.65 8.15
N ALA A 327 29.42 33.52 7.21
CA ALA A 327 29.10 34.55 6.22
C ALA A 327 28.23 35.70 6.77
N ASN A 328 27.48 35.50 7.87
CA ASN A 328 26.43 36.42 8.34
C ASN A 328 26.62 36.88 9.79
N GLY A 329 27.85 37.19 10.19
CA GLY A 329 28.11 37.84 11.48
C GLY A 329 27.89 36.95 12.71
N GLY A 330 27.95 35.62 12.54
CA GLY A 330 27.95 34.64 13.64
C GLY A 330 26.57 34.14 14.08
N ALA A 331 25.47 34.60 13.46
CA ALA A 331 24.11 34.18 13.80
C ALA A 331 23.42 33.47 12.63
N ASP A 332 22.52 32.54 12.95
CA ASP A 332 21.69 31.85 11.96
C ASP A 332 20.24 31.78 12.45
N PRO A 333 19.42 32.81 12.12
CA PRO A 333 18.03 32.89 12.57
C PRO A 333 17.14 31.73 12.12
N LEU A 334 17.44 31.08 10.99
CA LEU A 334 16.75 29.87 10.56
C LEU A 334 17.00 28.75 11.58
N THR A 335 18.28 28.50 11.85
CA THR A 335 18.69 27.43 12.77
C THR A 335 18.15 27.66 14.18
N ASP A 336 18.23 28.90 14.68
CA ASP A 336 17.70 29.23 16.00
C ASP A 336 16.19 28.93 16.11
N GLN A 337 15.42 29.24 15.06
CA GLN A 337 13.98 28.98 15.02
C GLN A 337 13.67 27.48 14.94
N LEU A 338 14.27 26.74 14.00
CA LEU A 338 14.04 25.31 13.86
C LEU A 338 14.49 24.52 15.10
N VAL A 339 15.56 24.94 15.77
CA VAL A 339 15.99 24.36 17.04
C VAL A 339 14.99 24.69 18.16
N ALA A 340 14.41 25.90 18.19
CA ALA A 340 13.34 26.22 19.14
C ALA A 340 12.11 25.31 18.92
N ASP A 341 11.78 25.03 17.65
CA ASP A 341 10.62 24.22 17.25
C ASP A 341 10.90 22.72 17.16
N ARG A 342 12.11 22.25 17.52
CA ARG A 342 12.63 20.90 17.26
C ARG A 342 11.72 19.73 17.64
N SER A 343 10.81 19.91 18.59
CA SER A 343 9.84 18.87 19.00
C SER A 343 8.64 18.72 18.06
N ALA A 344 8.44 19.60 17.06
CA ALA A 344 7.42 19.42 16.02
C ALA A 344 7.84 18.46 14.91
N TYR A 345 9.14 18.18 14.80
CA TYR A 345 9.70 17.48 13.66
C TYR A 345 10.38 16.19 14.10
N ARG A 346 10.48 15.26 13.16
CA ARG A 346 11.46 14.19 13.22
C ARG A 346 12.75 14.68 12.57
N TRP A 347 13.89 14.18 13.02
CA TRP A 347 15.20 14.65 12.58
C TRP A 347 16.06 13.47 12.12
N VAL A 348 16.57 13.55 10.90
CA VAL A 348 17.42 12.52 10.27
C VAL A 348 18.76 13.14 9.88
N ASN A 349 19.85 12.44 10.17
CA ASN A 349 21.20 12.91 9.82
C ASN A 349 21.37 12.93 8.29
N HIS A 350 21.81 14.05 7.73
CA HIS A 350 22.08 14.18 6.30
C HIS A 350 23.55 14.35 5.93
N THR A 351 24.47 13.97 6.81
CA THR A 351 25.92 14.32 6.76
C THR A 351 26.19 15.80 7.05
N LEU A 352 27.42 16.17 7.40
CA LEU A 352 27.70 17.50 7.92
C LEU A 352 27.63 18.56 6.81
N ASP A 353 28.38 18.34 5.73
CA ASP A 353 28.63 19.33 4.68
C ASP A 353 27.95 18.97 3.35
N HIS A 354 27.13 17.92 3.32
CA HIS A 354 26.42 17.45 2.12
C HIS A 354 27.35 17.08 0.93
N THR A 355 28.59 16.66 1.19
CA THR A 355 29.52 16.30 0.12
C THR A 355 29.16 14.96 -0.54
N TYR A 356 29.40 14.82 -1.84
CA TYR A 356 29.29 13.55 -2.55
C TYR A 356 30.23 12.48 -1.97
N LEU A 357 29.66 11.40 -1.42
CA LEU A 357 30.36 10.31 -0.74
C LEU A 357 30.70 9.11 -1.64
N GLY A 358 30.61 9.28 -2.96
CA GLY A 358 30.93 8.26 -3.95
C GLY A 358 32.39 8.25 -4.40
N CYS A 359 32.62 7.97 -5.68
CA CYS A 359 33.92 8.17 -6.31
C CYS A 359 34.21 9.66 -6.52
N VAL A 360 35.48 10.02 -6.62
CA VAL A 360 35.90 11.39 -6.98
C VAL A 360 35.43 11.66 -8.42
N GLN A 361 34.58 12.67 -8.60
CA GLN A 361 33.94 12.96 -9.88
C GLN A 361 34.93 13.70 -10.82
N ASP A 362 35.12 13.15 -12.02
CA ASP A 362 35.69 13.85 -13.17
C ASP A 362 34.55 14.54 -13.93
N VAL A 363 34.37 15.83 -13.63
CA VAL A 363 33.34 16.70 -14.21
C VAL A 363 33.78 17.36 -15.52
N THR A 364 34.93 16.97 -16.08
CA THR A 364 35.33 17.42 -17.42
C THR A 364 34.55 16.70 -18.53
N ALA A 365 33.82 15.65 -18.18
CA ALA A 365 32.85 14.96 -19.01
C ALA A 365 31.43 15.23 -18.49
N VAL A 366 30.45 15.30 -19.40
CA VAL A 366 29.03 15.39 -19.08
C VAL A 366 28.31 14.24 -19.81
N PRO A 367 27.71 13.28 -19.08
CA PRO A 367 27.72 13.14 -17.62
C PRO A 367 29.13 12.87 -17.08
N TRP A 368 29.36 13.24 -15.81
CA TRP A 368 30.63 12.99 -15.12
C TRP A 368 30.96 11.50 -15.02
N ARG A 369 32.22 11.17 -14.77
CA ARG A 369 32.68 9.79 -14.55
C ARG A 369 33.57 9.70 -13.31
N CYS A 370 33.79 8.49 -12.80
CA CYS A 370 34.75 8.30 -11.72
C CYS A 370 36.20 8.58 -12.18
N THR A 371 36.93 9.36 -11.39
CA THR A 371 38.38 9.54 -11.55
C THR A 371 39.11 8.25 -11.20
N THR A 372 40.14 7.92 -11.98
CA THR A 372 41.03 6.78 -11.72
C THR A 372 42.45 7.22 -11.41
N ASP A 373 43.15 6.43 -10.60
CA ASP A 373 44.58 6.59 -10.36
C ASP A 373 45.41 6.11 -11.57
N ALA A 374 46.74 6.26 -11.49
CA ALA A 374 47.66 5.84 -12.56
C ALA A 374 47.64 4.32 -12.86
N ALA A 375 47.11 3.51 -11.94
CA ALA A 375 46.93 2.07 -12.12
C ALA A 375 45.52 1.71 -12.62
N GLY A 376 44.67 2.70 -12.86
CA GLY A 376 43.30 2.51 -13.35
C GLY A 376 42.28 2.21 -12.26
N ASN A 377 42.64 2.29 -10.97
CA ASN A 377 41.70 2.07 -9.89
C ASN A 377 40.85 3.31 -9.63
N VAL A 378 39.54 3.13 -9.41
CA VAL A 378 38.65 4.23 -9.04
C VAL A 378 39.08 4.85 -7.70
N GLN A 379 39.14 6.18 -7.67
CA GLN A 379 39.39 6.93 -6.45
C GLN A 379 38.08 7.17 -5.70
N TRP A 380 38.01 6.70 -4.46
CA TRP A 380 36.81 6.73 -3.62
C TRP A 380 36.94 7.70 -2.46
N ALA A 381 35.82 8.31 -2.05
CA ALA A 381 35.75 8.97 -0.74
C ALA A 381 36.15 7.95 0.35
N THR A 382 37.05 8.38 1.25
CA THR A 382 37.66 7.45 2.21
C THR A 382 36.70 7.09 3.34
N ARG A 383 36.89 5.91 3.94
CA ARG A 383 36.10 5.49 5.11
C ARG A 383 36.19 6.49 6.27
N ALA A 384 37.37 7.04 6.53
CA ALA A 384 37.58 8.01 7.59
C ALA A 384 36.74 9.28 7.35
N TYR A 385 36.75 9.78 6.10
CA TYR A 385 35.97 10.94 5.72
C TYR A 385 34.45 10.71 5.83
N ILE A 386 33.94 9.59 5.31
CA ILE A 386 32.51 9.24 5.43
C ILE A 386 32.10 9.13 6.91
N THR A 387 32.93 8.46 7.71
CA THR A 387 32.68 8.30 9.15
C THR A 387 32.62 9.67 9.84
N GLN A 388 33.55 10.56 9.50
CA GLN A 388 33.59 11.92 10.03
C GLN A 388 32.34 12.72 9.68
N GLN A 389 31.95 12.74 8.39
CA GLN A 389 30.76 13.45 7.91
C GLN A 389 29.49 13.03 8.67
N ILE A 390 29.33 11.74 8.94
CA ILE A 390 28.18 11.23 9.71
C ILE A 390 28.29 11.59 11.20
N ALA A 391 29.46 11.36 11.81
CA ALA A 391 29.66 11.52 13.25
C ALA A 391 29.65 12.99 13.70
N ASP A 392 30.26 13.88 12.92
CA ASP A 392 30.35 15.30 13.24
C ASP A 392 28.98 15.97 13.13
N ASN A 393 28.18 15.60 12.12
CA ASN A 393 26.81 16.11 11.99
C ASN A 393 25.91 15.66 13.15
N ARG A 394 26.03 14.39 13.55
CA ARG A 394 25.34 13.89 14.74
C ARG A 394 25.76 14.66 15.99
N THR A 395 27.06 14.90 16.17
CA THR A 395 27.58 15.67 17.31
C THR A 395 27.07 17.11 17.28
N TRP A 396 26.99 17.72 16.10
CA TRP A 396 26.36 19.03 15.92
C TRP A 396 24.89 19.02 16.35
N GLY A 397 24.08 18.07 15.87
CA GLY A 397 22.66 17.98 16.22
C GLY A 397 22.43 17.68 17.71
N GLN A 398 23.29 16.88 18.35
CA GLN A 398 23.29 16.65 19.79
C GLN A 398 23.57 17.93 20.57
N ARG A 399 24.54 18.74 20.15
CA ARG A 399 24.82 20.06 20.77
C ARG A 399 23.63 21.02 20.66
N LYS A 400 22.80 20.86 19.63
CA LYS A 400 21.54 21.60 19.44
C LYS A 400 20.33 20.96 20.13
N ASN A 401 20.52 19.86 20.87
CA ASN A 401 19.46 19.09 21.54
C ASN A 401 18.36 18.60 20.58
N LEU A 402 18.69 18.31 19.32
CA LEU A 402 17.75 17.69 18.39
C LEU A 402 17.37 16.28 18.88
N PRO A 403 16.10 15.84 18.76
CA PRO A 403 15.65 14.51 19.19
C PRO A 403 16.08 13.41 18.21
N LEU A 404 17.39 13.22 18.07
CA LEU A 404 18.02 12.33 17.09
C LEU A 404 17.86 10.85 17.42
N VAL A 405 17.73 10.02 16.39
CA VAL A 405 17.98 8.58 16.45
C VAL A 405 19.28 8.25 15.72
N THR A 406 20.12 7.41 16.32
CA THR A 406 21.45 7.08 15.78
C THR A 406 21.39 6.34 14.45
N GLY A 407 20.39 5.47 14.30
CA GLY A 407 20.34 4.50 13.20
C GLY A 407 19.87 5.05 11.86
N GLU A 408 19.55 6.33 11.71
CA GLU A 408 18.95 6.90 10.50
C GLU A 408 19.93 7.84 9.79
N LEU A 409 20.13 7.61 8.50
CA LEU A 409 20.99 8.41 7.64
C LEU A 409 20.35 8.59 6.27
N VAL A 410 20.50 9.79 5.73
CA VAL A 410 20.42 10.07 4.30
C VAL A 410 21.80 10.59 3.89
N THR A 411 22.47 9.98 2.93
CA THR A 411 23.70 10.57 2.38
C THR A 411 23.32 11.66 1.38
N GLY A 412 24.12 12.73 1.28
CA GLY A 412 23.84 13.80 0.31
C GLY A 412 23.77 13.24 -1.10
N GLU A 413 22.74 13.62 -1.88
CA GLU A 413 22.43 13.05 -3.20
C GLU A 413 22.28 11.52 -3.24
N HIS A 414 21.99 10.88 -2.10
CA HIS A 414 22.05 9.43 -1.89
C HIS A 414 23.42 8.81 -2.27
N SER A 415 24.47 9.64 -2.26
CA SER A 415 25.81 9.30 -2.72
C SER A 415 26.48 8.23 -1.87
N GLY A 416 27.51 7.60 -2.45
CA GLY A 416 28.14 6.39 -1.92
C GLY A 416 27.38 5.11 -2.25
N LEU A 417 26.08 5.19 -2.58
CA LEU A 417 25.35 4.12 -3.25
C LEU A 417 25.60 4.15 -4.77
N LYS A 418 25.40 3.00 -5.42
CA LYS A 418 25.43 2.85 -6.87
C LYS A 418 24.53 3.89 -7.58
N THR A 419 25.06 4.53 -8.62
CA THR A 419 24.36 5.49 -9.49
C THR A 419 24.75 5.24 -10.94
N LEU A 420 23.82 4.83 -11.80
CA LEU A 420 24.12 4.44 -13.18
C LEU A 420 23.92 5.60 -14.17
N PRO A 421 24.77 5.69 -15.22
CA PRO A 421 25.93 4.85 -15.51
C PRO A 421 27.23 5.27 -14.81
N GLN A 422 27.27 6.44 -14.14
CA GLN A 422 28.50 7.13 -13.72
C GLN A 422 29.31 6.35 -12.65
N GLN A 423 28.61 5.67 -11.74
CA GLN A 423 29.18 4.89 -10.63
C GLN A 423 28.46 3.53 -10.49
N PRO A 424 28.92 2.46 -11.19
CA PRO A 424 28.18 1.20 -11.31
C PRO A 424 28.18 0.31 -10.06
N THR A 425 28.95 0.67 -9.03
CA THR A 425 29.02 -0.04 -7.73
C THR A 425 28.91 0.97 -6.58
N ASP A 426 28.54 0.51 -5.39
CA ASP A 426 28.65 1.33 -4.18
C ASP A 426 30.11 1.72 -3.92
N ASN A 427 30.32 2.84 -3.22
CA ASN A 427 31.62 3.14 -2.61
C ASN A 427 31.94 2.03 -1.58
N PRO A 428 33.05 1.29 -1.76
CA PRO A 428 33.40 0.17 -0.87
C PRO A 428 33.63 0.58 0.59
N ASN A 429 33.85 1.88 0.83
CA ASN A 429 34.03 2.44 2.17
C ASN A 429 32.73 2.80 2.89
N LEU A 430 31.59 2.86 2.18
CA LEU A 430 30.30 3.25 2.76
C LEU A 430 29.86 2.26 3.85
N GLY A 431 29.67 0.97 3.51
CA GLY A 431 29.24 -0.06 4.47
C GLY A 431 30.09 -0.12 5.76
N PRO A 432 31.43 -0.16 5.66
CA PRO A 432 32.31 -0.10 6.84
C PRO A 432 32.20 1.18 7.68
N ALA A 433 31.83 2.32 7.08
CA ALA A 433 31.56 3.56 7.82
C ALA A 433 30.22 3.47 8.56
N LEU A 434 29.15 2.98 7.91
CA LEU A 434 27.84 2.75 8.53
C LEU A 434 27.94 1.85 9.77
N ASN A 435 28.77 0.81 9.71
CA ASN A 435 29.04 -0.10 10.84
C ASN A 435 29.62 0.61 12.07
N VAL A 436 30.54 1.56 11.86
CA VAL A 436 31.21 2.26 12.95
C VAL A 436 30.32 3.36 13.53
N THR A 437 29.49 3.99 12.69
CA THR A 437 28.60 5.07 13.10
C THR A 437 27.27 4.57 13.67
N GLY A 438 26.99 3.26 13.56
CA GLY A 438 25.79 2.62 14.10
C GLY A 438 24.53 2.89 13.28
N VAL A 439 24.69 3.17 11.98
CA VAL A 439 23.57 3.40 11.06
C VAL A 439 22.95 2.06 10.68
N THR A 440 21.63 1.94 10.83
CA THR A 440 20.86 0.72 10.55
C THR A 440 19.81 0.91 9.46
N SER A 441 19.49 2.16 9.11
CA SER A 441 18.57 2.54 8.05
C SER A 441 19.21 3.65 7.22
N LEU A 442 19.42 3.38 5.94
CA LEU A 442 20.01 4.30 4.98
C LEU A 442 18.99 4.61 3.89
N ALA A 443 18.66 5.87 3.65
CA ALA A 443 17.76 6.19 2.54
C ALA A 443 18.41 5.91 1.17
N SER A 444 17.62 5.40 0.23
CA SER A 444 17.94 5.25 -1.19
C SER A 444 16.86 5.92 -2.05
N ASP A 445 17.08 6.02 -3.36
CA ASP A 445 16.14 6.59 -4.31
C ASP A 445 15.37 5.47 -5.01
N ASN A 446 14.03 5.45 -4.89
CA ASN A 446 13.19 4.41 -5.48
C ASN A 446 13.27 4.36 -7.01
N SER A 447 13.62 5.47 -7.67
CA SER A 447 13.81 5.50 -9.13
C SER A 447 15.06 4.74 -9.60
N ARG A 448 16.01 4.50 -8.69
CA ARG A 448 17.30 3.82 -8.95
C ARG A 448 17.40 2.47 -8.25
N GLU A 449 16.76 2.34 -7.10
CA GLU A 449 16.79 1.18 -6.21
C GLU A 449 15.42 1.03 -5.54
N SER A 450 14.49 0.35 -6.21
CA SER A 450 13.15 0.11 -5.65
C SER A 450 13.15 -0.97 -4.56
N ASP A 451 14.08 -1.92 -4.59
CA ASP A 451 14.19 -3.00 -3.62
C ASP A 451 15.12 -2.67 -2.45
N GLN A 452 14.65 -2.94 -1.23
CA GLN A 452 15.50 -2.83 -0.04
C GLN A 452 16.61 -3.90 -0.05
N ARG A 453 17.84 -3.45 0.17
CA ARG A 453 19.01 -4.32 0.34
C ARG A 453 19.86 -3.96 1.55
N THR A 454 20.89 -4.76 1.81
CA THR A 454 21.84 -4.53 2.91
C THR A 454 23.07 -3.77 2.40
N VAL A 455 23.49 -2.74 3.15
CA VAL A 455 24.75 -2.02 2.96
C VAL A 455 25.45 -1.90 4.32
N GLY A 456 26.52 -2.66 4.52
CA GLY A 456 27.13 -2.80 5.84
C GLY A 456 26.11 -3.36 6.86
N SER A 457 25.81 -2.56 7.89
CA SER A 457 24.84 -2.85 8.94
C SER A 457 23.47 -2.23 8.68
N ALA A 458 23.34 -1.42 7.63
CA ALA A 458 22.10 -0.75 7.28
C ALA A 458 21.26 -1.54 6.28
N ARG A 459 19.95 -1.40 6.40
CA ARG A 459 19.00 -1.72 5.33
C ARG A 459 18.65 -0.43 4.60
N THR A 460 18.58 -0.50 3.28
CA THR A 460 18.18 0.67 2.49
C THR A 460 16.69 0.99 2.67
N LEU A 461 16.30 2.25 2.54
CA LEU A 461 14.91 2.70 2.50
C LEU A 461 14.72 3.48 1.21
N PRO A 462 14.24 2.83 0.14
CA PRO A 462 13.87 3.53 -1.08
C PRO A 462 12.84 4.61 -0.78
N ARG A 463 13.05 5.82 -1.29
CA ARG A 463 12.14 6.96 -1.13
C ARG A 463 11.61 7.39 -2.49
N PHE A 464 10.35 7.80 -2.55
CA PHE A 464 9.74 8.34 -3.75
C PHE A 464 10.17 9.79 -3.97
N PRO A 465 10.86 10.12 -5.08
CA PRO A 465 11.04 11.52 -5.44
C PRO A 465 9.68 12.13 -5.76
N MET A 466 9.42 13.33 -5.26
CA MET A 466 8.31 14.13 -5.74
C MET A 466 8.78 14.98 -6.92
N ASN A 467 7.93 15.22 -7.91
CA ASN A 467 8.25 16.12 -9.02
C ASN A 467 8.11 17.61 -8.62
N VAL A 468 8.65 17.93 -7.45
CA VAL A 468 8.90 19.27 -6.91
C VAL A 468 10.42 19.32 -6.69
N PHE A 469 11.13 19.95 -7.61
CA PHE A 469 12.57 19.74 -7.79
C PHE A 469 13.39 20.48 -6.74
N TYR A 470 14.54 19.91 -6.39
CA TYR A 470 15.39 20.34 -5.26
C TYR A 470 15.92 21.78 -5.37
N ASN A 471 15.97 22.30 -6.58
CA ASN A 471 16.61 23.52 -7.02
C ASN A 471 15.60 24.65 -7.31
N ALA A 472 14.31 24.44 -7.00
CA ALA A 472 13.25 25.42 -7.24
C ALA A 472 12.67 25.97 -5.93
N GLY A 473 12.67 27.31 -5.80
CA GLY A 473 11.99 28.03 -4.71
C GLY A 473 10.67 28.67 -5.14
N ARG A 474 10.47 28.88 -6.46
CA ARG A 474 9.32 29.56 -7.03
C ARG A 474 8.49 28.69 -7.94
N GLU A 475 7.20 29.01 -8.03
CA GLU A 475 6.26 28.29 -8.91
C GLU A 475 6.66 28.37 -10.39
N ALA A 476 7.15 29.54 -10.82
CA ALA A 476 7.60 29.75 -12.18
C ALA A 476 8.87 28.97 -12.52
N GLU A 477 9.80 28.85 -11.56
CA GLU A 477 11.03 28.04 -11.72
C GLU A 477 10.69 26.57 -11.83
N GLN A 478 9.85 26.08 -10.92
CA GLN A 478 9.35 24.71 -10.95
C GLN A 478 8.65 24.40 -12.28
N THR A 479 7.84 25.33 -12.80
CA THR A 479 7.12 25.10 -14.07
C THR A 479 8.08 25.13 -15.26
N ASP A 480 9.07 26.02 -15.26
CA ASP A 480 10.07 26.12 -16.33
C ASP A 480 10.94 24.85 -16.41
N GLU A 481 11.44 24.35 -15.28
CA GLU A 481 12.20 23.10 -15.24
C GLU A 481 11.34 21.89 -15.61
N TYR A 482 10.09 21.87 -15.17
CA TYR A 482 9.13 20.83 -15.56
C TYR A 482 8.91 20.81 -17.09
N ASN A 483 8.77 21.98 -17.71
CA ASN A 483 8.72 22.09 -19.17
C ASN A 483 10.03 21.64 -19.82
N TRP A 484 11.17 22.01 -19.25
CA TRP A 484 12.47 21.58 -19.78
C TRP A 484 12.61 20.06 -19.80
N LEU A 485 12.15 19.37 -18.76
CA LEU A 485 12.23 17.90 -18.66
C LEU A 485 11.17 17.18 -19.49
N TYR A 486 9.94 17.68 -19.49
CA TYR A 486 8.78 16.94 -19.99
C TYR A 486 8.14 17.50 -21.27
N ALA A 487 8.50 18.70 -21.74
CA ALA A 487 8.10 19.16 -23.06
C ALA A 487 8.99 18.54 -24.15
N ARG A 488 8.44 18.44 -25.36
CA ARG A 488 9.19 17.96 -26.54
C ARG A 488 10.25 18.97 -26.94
N ARG A 489 11.29 18.52 -27.66
CA ARG A 489 12.30 19.43 -28.24
C ARG A 489 11.69 20.50 -29.14
N THR A 490 10.67 20.13 -29.91
CA THR A 490 9.96 21.05 -30.81
C THR A 490 9.24 22.17 -30.06
N ASP A 491 8.94 21.93 -28.78
CA ASP A 491 8.22 22.85 -27.91
C ASP A 491 9.17 23.55 -26.90
N GLY A 492 10.48 23.42 -27.09
CA GLY A 492 11.51 24.06 -26.27
C GLY A 492 12.03 23.23 -25.10
N GLY A 493 11.64 21.96 -24.96
CA GLY A 493 12.19 21.06 -23.95
C GLY A 493 13.57 20.49 -24.31
N SER A 494 14.22 19.87 -23.32
CA SER A 494 15.50 19.17 -23.46
C SER A 494 15.43 17.93 -24.38
N GLY A 495 14.24 17.34 -24.49
CA GLY A 495 14.01 16.07 -25.14
C GLY A 495 14.27 14.84 -24.28
N VAL A 496 14.51 15.01 -22.97
CA VAL A 496 14.59 13.91 -22.00
C VAL A 496 13.36 13.00 -22.09
N CYS A 497 12.16 13.57 -22.24
CA CYS A 497 10.93 12.79 -22.36
C CYS A 497 10.84 11.95 -23.64
N GLU A 498 11.53 12.36 -24.70
CA GLU A 498 11.54 11.65 -25.99
C GLU A 498 12.61 10.54 -25.98
N ASP A 499 13.74 10.78 -25.31
CA ASP A 499 14.87 9.86 -25.24
C ASP A 499 14.63 8.72 -24.23
N ASN A 500 13.75 8.94 -23.24
CA ASN A 500 13.49 8.01 -22.15
C ASN A 500 12.01 7.60 -22.06
N PRO A 501 11.38 7.11 -23.15
CA PRO A 501 9.94 6.82 -23.18
C PRO A 501 9.54 5.63 -22.28
N ALA A 502 10.52 4.88 -21.77
CA ALA A 502 10.29 3.79 -20.82
C ALA A 502 10.09 4.26 -19.37
N THR A 503 10.49 5.49 -19.04
CA THR A 503 10.45 6.03 -17.67
C THR A 503 9.79 7.41 -17.60
N THR A 504 9.34 7.97 -18.70
CA THR A 504 8.56 9.21 -18.67
C THR A 504 7.74 9.36 -19.94
N THR A 505 6.71 10.20 -19.87
CA THR A 505 5.91 10.64 -21.01
C THR A 505 6.18 12.12 -21.28
N CYS A 506 5.96 12.55 -22.53
CA CYS A 506 6.01 13.96 -22.88
C CYS A 506 4.68 14.64 -22.63
N LEU A 507 4.74 15.90 -22.20
CA LEU A 507 3.59 16.80 -22.18
C LEU A 507 3.00 16.96 -23.58
N PRO A 508 1.66 17.11 -23.70
CA PRO A 508 1.03 17.42 -24.98
C PRO A 508 1.36 18.84 -25.46
N ALA A 509 1.61 19.77 -24.54
CA ALA A 509 2.08 21.14 -24.78
C ALA A 509 2.80 21.68 -23.52
N PRO A 510 3.71 22.66 -23.64
CA PRO A 510 4.32 23.33 -22.49
C PRO A 510 3.27 23.96 -21.57
N LEU A 511 3.54 23.90 -20.27
CA LEU A 511 2.75 24.54 -19.23
C LEU A 511 3.05 26.04 -19.20
N ASP A 512 2.05 26.86 -18.86
CA ASP A 512 2.22 28.30 -18.62
C ASP A 512 3.02 28.53 -17.32
N PRO A 513 4.20 29.17 -17.33
CA PRO A 513 5.00 29.40 -16.13
C PRO A 513 4.28 30.15 -15.00
N ALA A 514 3.24 30.94 -15.31
CA ALA A 514 2.49 31.68 -14.30
C ALA A 514 1.39 30.85 -13.61
N THR A 515 0.90 29.77 -14.25
CA THR A 515 -0.29 29.05 -13.77
C THR A 515 -0.14 27.52 -13.75
N GLY A 516 0.85 26.99 -14.47
CA GLY A 516 1.07 25.57 -14.71
C GLY A 516 1.37 24.79 -13.43
N TYR A 517 2.14 25.37 -12.51
CA TYR A 517 2.40 24.74 -11.22
C TYR A 517 1.10 24.41 -10.46
N ARG A 518 0.21 25.39 -10.28
CA ARG A 518 -1.06 25.19 -9.56
C ARG A 518 -2.10 24.40 -10.35
N SER A 519 -2.18 24.62 -11.66
CA SER A 519 -3.23 24.05 -12.50
C SER A 519 -2.94 22.63 -12.98
N TYR A 520 -1.66 22.25 -13.08
CA TYR A 520 -1.23 20.96 -13.63
C TYR A 520 -0.35 20.16 -12.67
N ILE A 521 0.79 20.73 -12.24
CA ILE A 521 1.80 19.99 -11.45
C ILE A 521 1.24 19.56 -10.09
N VAL A 522 0.61 20.48 -9.34
CA VAL A 522 0.04 20.18 -8.02
C VAL A 522 -1.02 19.06 -8.08
N PRO A 523 -2.06 19.13 -8.95
CA PRO A 523 -3.02 18.03 -9.08
C PRO A 523 -2.39 16.69 -9.50
N LEU A 524 -1.41 16.70 -10.41
CA LEU A 524 -0.76 15.50 -10.90
C LEU A 524 0.08 14.84 -9.80
N GLU A 525 0.99 15.59 -9.19
CA GLU A 525 1.89 15.08 -8.14
C GLU A 525 1.10 14.57 -6.94
N SER A 526 0.02 15.27 -6.56
CA SER A 526 -0.85 14.82 -5.47
C SER A 526 -1.54 13.50 -5.78
N ARG A 527 -1.93 13.28 -7.04
CA ARG A 527 -2.53 12.02 -7.50
C ARG A 527 -1.51 10.87 -7.50
N ILE A 528 -0.26 11.12 -7.92
CA ILE A 528 0.82 10.12 -7.88
C ILE A 528 1.09 9.71 -6.43
N ALA A 529 1.28 10.69 -5.54
CA ALA A 529 1.49 10.43 -4.12
C ALA A 529 0.31 9.67 -3.49
N LEU A 530 -0.94 10.03 -3.81
CA LEU A 530 -2.13 9.30 -3.34
C LEU A 530 -2.19 7.85 -3.86
N GLY A 531 -1.69 7.60 -5.08
CA GLY A 531 -1.50 6.25 -5.61
C GLY A 531 -0.58 5.42 -4.73
N HIS A 532 0.60 5.95 -4.37
CA HIS A 532 1.53 5.27 -3.46
C HIS A 532 0.92 5.02 -2.07
N ILE A 533 0.20 6.01 -1.53
CA ILE A 533 -0.46 5.94 -0.22
C ILE A 533 -1.50 4.80 -0.19
N THR A 534 -2.33 4.69 -1.23
CA THR A 534 -3.42 3.70 -1.30
C THR A 534 -2.97 2.33 -1.78
N ALA A 535 -1.71 2.18 -2.20
CA ALA A 535 -1.09 0.92 -2.57
C ALA A 535 -0.43 0.18 -1.38
N ASN A 536 -0.69 0.61 -0.14
CA ASN A 536 -0.11 0.03 1.07
C ASN A 536 1.42 0.02 1.06
N ASN A 537 2.03 1.10 0.55
CA ASN A 537 3.47 1.21 0.38
C ASN A 537 4.10 2.09 1.48
N PRO A 538 4.96 1.53 2.36
CA PRO A 538 5.55 2.29 3.46
C PRO A 538 6.74 3.17 3.07
N ARG A 539 7.14 3.23 1.79
CA ARG A 539 8.25 4.10 1.36
C ARG A 539 7.86 5.58 1.54
N PRO A 540 8.73 6.42 2.12
CA PRO A 540 8.45 7.85 2.26
C PRO A 540 8.67 8.58 0.94
N HIS A 541 8.09 9.77 0.83
CA HIS A 541 8.40 10.74 -0.22
C HIS A 541 9.51 11.68 0.23
N PHE A 542 10.20 12.34 -0.71
CA PHE A 542 11.17 13.38 -0.37
C PHE A 542 11.08 14.61 -1.27
N VAL A 543 11.39 15.75 -0.66
CA VAL A 543 11.52 17.10 -1.19
C VAL A 543 12.73 17.76 -0.52
N HIS A 544 13.04 19.01 -0.84
CA HIS A 544 14.21 19.72 -0.29
C HIS A 544 13.80 21.01 0.42
N GLN A 545 14.71 21.59 1.20
CA GLN A 545 14.44 22.80 1.97
C GLN A 545 14.07 24.00 1.08
N SER A 546 14.62 24.08 -0.14
CA SER A 546 14.23 25.08 -1.14
C SER A 546 12.71 25.10 -1.40
N ASN A 547 12.06 23.93 -1.36
CA ASN A 547 10.64 23.79 -1.60
C ASN A 547 9.77 24.29 -0.43
N LEU A 548 10.37 24.50 0.75
CA LEU A 548 9.72 25.16 1.89
C LEU A 548 10.03 26.66 1.97
N ALA A 549 10.96 27.15 1.16
CA ALA A 549 11.36 28.56 1.09
C ALA A 549 10.56 29.32 0.03
N GLU A 550 10.73 30.65 0.02
CA GLU A 550 10.13 31.56 -0.99
C GLU A 550 8.61 31.35 -1.20
N ASP A 551 8.19 30.81 -2.35
CA ASP A 551 6.77 30.58 -2.67
C ASP A 551 6.19 29.35 -1.96
N ARG A 552 7.05 28.56 -1.29
CA ARG A 552 6.69 27.42 -0.45
C ARG A 552 5.99 26.32 -1.25
N ILE A 553 6.62 25.93 -2.36
CA ILE A 553 6.08 25.02 -3.37
C ILE A 553 5.94 23.55 -2.94
N ALA A 554 6.30 23.14 -1.72
CA ALA A 554 5.93 21.80 -1.24
C ALA A 554 4.47 21.76 -0.73
N TYR A 555 4.07 22.77 0.05
CA TYR A 555 2.80 22.74 0.78
C TYR A 555 1.54 22.62 -0.09
N PRO A 556 1.44 23.24 -1.27
CA PRO A 556 0.27 23.07 -2.15
C PRO A 556 0.00 21.62 -2.52
N VAL A 557 1.07 20.85 -2.77
CA VAL A 557 0.99 19.42 -3.06
C VAL A 557 0.58 18.65 -1.80
N LEU A 558 1.26 18.91 -0.68
CA LEU A 558 0.97 18.21 0.59
C LEU A 558 -0.45 18.47 1.08
N ASP A 559 -0.92 19.71 1.02
CA ASP A 559 -2.29 20.10 1.37
C ASP A 559 -3.31 19.36 0.51
N ARG A 560 -3.04 19.24 -0.79
CA ARG A 560 -3.92 18.53 -1.71
C ARG A 560 -3.93 17.02 -1.45
N VAL A 561 -2.78 16.39 -1.22
CA VAL A 561 -2.69 14.97 -0.83
C VAL A 561 -3.50 14.71 0.45
N LEU A 562 -3.31 15.52 1.48
CA LEU A 562 -4.02 15.37 2.76
C LEU A 562 -5.52 15.63 2.61
N ALA A 563 -5.92 16.63 1.82
CA ALA A 563 -7.32 16.92 1.54
C ALA A 563 -8.01 15.80 0.76
N ASP A 564 -7.40 15.33 -0.33
CA ASP A 564 -7.93 14.25 -1.16
C ASP A 564 -8.05 12.95 -0.34
N TYR A 565 -7.05 12.63 0.47
CA TYR A 565 -7.13 11.48 1.38
C TYR A 565 -8.29 11.60 2.37
N ARG A 566 -8.42 12.75 3.05
CA ARG A 566 -9.53 12.99 4.00
C ARG A 566 -10.91 12.99 3.33
N ALA A 567 -10.98 13.31 2.04
CA ALA A 567 -12.23 13.25 1.28
C ALA A 567 -12.66 11.81 0.96
N LEU A 568 -11.69 10.90 0.81
CA LEU A 568 -11.93 9.50 0.46
C LEU A 568 -12.11 8.58 1.68
N PHE A 569 -11.36 8.83 2.76
CA PHE A 569 -11.27 7.93 3.92
C PHE A 569 -12.01 8.44 5.17
N ALA A 570 -12.60 7.51 5.91
CA ALA A 570 -13.20 7.76 7.21
C ALA A 570 -12.12 7.92 8.30
N ALA A 571 -12.48 8.54 9.42
CA ALA A 571 -11.53 8.86 10.50
C ALA A 571 -10.90 7.63 11.19
N ASN A 572 -11.49 6.45 11.03
CA ASN A 572 -10.92 5.17 11.50
C ASN A 572 -9.75 4.67 10.63
N THR A 573 -9.44 5.36 9.54
CA THR A 573 -8.38 5.01 8.58
C THR A 573 -7.42 6.18 8.43
N PRO A 574 -6.66 6.52 9.49
CA PRO A 574 -5.69 7.60 9.43
C PRO A 574 -4.47 7.21 8.60
N LEU A 575 -3.76 8.20 8.04
CA LEU A 575 -2.44 7.99 7.48
C LEU A 575 -1.46 7.51 8.57
N VAL A 576 -0.61 6.56 8.21
CA VAL A 576 0.53 6.12 9.01
C VAL A 576 1.72 7.02 8.68
N ASN A 577 2.07 7.92 9.60
CA ASN A 577 3.17 8.88 9.47
C ASN A 577 4.33 8.49 10.39
N ASP A 578 5.01 7.41 10.00
CA ASP A 578 6.13 6.83 10.75
C ASP A 578 7.48 7.43 10.30
N ARG A 579 8.49 7.28 11.16
CA ARG A 579 9.86 7.71 10.88
C ARG A 579 10.62 6.73 9.98
N GLN A 580 11.69 7.21 9.35
CA GLN A 580 12.59 6.42 8.48
C GLN A 580 12.93 5.01 8.98
N ARG A 581 13.46 4.85 10.20
CA ARG A 581 13.88 3.54 10.73
C ARG A 581 12.71 2.57 10.84
N ASP A 582 11.55 3.07 11.25
CA ASP A 582 10.37 2.24 11.49
C ASP A 582 9.75 1.81 10.15
N LEU A 583 9.78 2.68 9.12
CA LEU A 583 9.45 2.33 7.74
C LEU A 583 10.42 1.31 7.12
N ALA A 584 11.73 1.45 7.37
CA ALA A 584 12.72 0.46 6.93
C ALA A 584 12.51 -0.90 7.59
N THR A 585 12.15 -0.92 8.87
CA THR A 585 11.79 -2.13 9.63
C THR A 585 10.49 -2.75 9.10
N GLU A 586 9.51 -1.94 8.71
CA GLU A 586 8.27 -2.42 8.11
C GLU A 586 8.53 -3.14 6.78
N LEU A 587 9.36 -2.55 5.90
CA LEU A 587 9.79 -3.22 4.65
C LEU A 587 10.51 -4.54 4.93
N GLU A 588 11.39 -4.60 5.93
CA GLU A 588 12.10 -5.82 6.30
C GLU A 588 11.14 -6.93 6.78
N ARG A 589 10.20 -6.58 7.67
CA ARG A 589 9.18 -7.51 8.17
C ARG A 589 8.31 -8.05 7.04
N ARG A 590 7.88 -7.19 6.13
CA ARG A 590 7.11 -7.58 4.95
C ARG A 590 7.90 -8.51 4.05
N ALA A 591 9.16 -8.21 3.74
CA ALA A 591 10.00 -9.07 2.92
C ALA A 591 10.17 -10.47 3.54
N ALA A 592 10.46 -10.54 4.85
CA ALA A 592 10.60 -11.81 5.57
C ALA A 592 9.29 -12.61 5.60
N TRP A 593 8.17 -11.94 5.84
CA TRP A 593 6.84 -12.54 5.83
C TRP A 593 6.45 -13.07 4.45
N THR A 594 6.58 -12.24 3.42
CA THR A 594 6.29 -12.60 2.02
C THR A 594 7.13 -13.80 1.58
N ALA A 595 8.43 -13.81 1.89
CA ALA A 595 9.30 -14.96 1.59
C ALA A 595 8.85 -16.24 2.31
N ALA A 596 8.37 -16.14 3.56
CA ALA A 596 7.86 -17.28 4.31
C ALA A 596 6.52 -17.81 3.73
N VAL A 597 5.62 -16.91 3.31
CA VAL A 597 4.34 -17.27 2.67
C VAL A 597 4.57 -17.93 1.31
N GLN A 598 5.38 -17.30 0.45
CA GLN A 598 5.71 -17.83 -0.89
C GLN A 598 6.46 -19.16 -0.81
N GLY A 599 7.33 -19.33 0.19
CA GLY A 599 8.02 -20.59 0.47
C GLY A 599 7.15 -21.69 1.07
N GLY A 600 5.85 -21.46 1.30
CA GLY A 600 4.94 -22.44 1.89
C GLY A 600 5.25 -22.77 3.36
N LYS A 601 5.96 -21.87 4.06
CA LYS A 601 6.43 -22.09 5.44
C LYS A 601 5.49 -21.54 6.51
N VAL A 602 4.41 -20.90 6.10
CA VAL A 602 3.37 -20.37 6.99
C VAL A 602 2.17 -21.31 6.98
N THR A 603 1.71 -21.69 8.17
CA THR A 603 0.44 -22.40 8.34
C THR A 603 -0.46 -21.58 9.24
N ALA A 604 -1.71 -21.39 8.83
CA ALA A 604 -2.69 -20.67 9.62
C ALA A 604 -4.07 -21.27 9.40
N TYR A 605 -4.84 -21.40 10.47
CA TYR A 605 -6.19 -21.91 10.40
C TYR A 605 -7.04 -21.41 11.56
N ARG A 606 -8.35 -21.42 11.34
CA ARG A 606 -9.38 -21.15 12.34
C ARG A 606 -10.14 -22.44 12.69
N VAL A 607 -10.40 -22.63 13.98
CA VAL A 607 -11.37 -23.62 14.49
C VAL A 607 -12.25 -22.89 15.50
N GLY A 608 -13.55 -22.77 15.21
CA GLY A 608 -14.48 -22.01 16.06
C GLY A 608 -14.05 -20.55 16.22
N ASP A 609 -13.73 -20.14 17.44
CA ASP A 609 -13.28 -18.79 17.81
C ASP A 609 -11.75 -18.63 17.86
N THR A 610 -11.01 -19.67 17.47
CA THR A 610 -9.57 -19.74 17.66
C THR A 610 -8.85 -19.72 16.33
N VAL A 611 -7.97 -18.74 16.14
CA VAL A 611 -7.00 -18.72 15.05
C VAL A 611 -5.65 -19.18 15.57
N THR A 612 -5.02 -20.11 14.87
CA THR A 612 -3.65 -20.57 15.13
C THR A 612 -2.77 -20.25 13.95
N VAL A 613 -1.63 -19.60 14.18
CA VAL A 613 -0.67 -19.23 13.14
C VAL A 613 0.72 -19.71 13.52
N LYS A 614 1.41 -20.36 12.59
CA LYS A 614 2.80 -20.80 12.74
C LYS A 614 3.61 -20.32 11.54
N ALA A 615 4.78 -19.76 11.82
CA ALA A 615 5.76 -19.28 10.86
C ALA A 615 7.17 -19.71 11.32
N PRO A 616 8.19 -19.63 10.45
CA PRO A 616 9.57 -19.91 10.83
C PRO A 616 10.07 -19.04 12.00
N ALA A 617 11.02 -19.56 12.78
CA ALA A 617 11.66 -18.78 13.83
C ALA A 617 12.29 -17.50 13.25
N GLY A 618 12.12 -16.38 13.96
CA GLY A 618 12.60 -15.06 13.52
C GLY A 618 11.65 -14.30 12.59
N VAL A 619 10.66 -14.97 11.97
CA VAL A 619 9.64 -14.31 11.15
C VAL A 619 8.50 -13.83 12.04
N GLN A 620 8.22 -12.52 12.02
CA GLN A 620 7.04 -11.96 12.68
C GLN A 620 5.79 -12.29 11.87
N ILE A 621 4.69 -12.56 12.58
CA ILE A 621 3.39 -12.88 11.98
C ILE A 621 2.57 -11.59 11.90
N THR A 622 1.96 -11.35 10.73
CA THR A 622 0.96 -10.29 10.55
C THR A 622 -0.40 -10.90 10.26
N ALA A 623 -1.45 -10.29 10.82
CA ALA A 623 -2.83 -10.68 10.58
C ALA A 623 -3.79 -9.50 10.79
N THR A 624 -4.95 -9.60 10.15
CA THR A 624 -6.12 -8.73 10.35
C THR A 624 -7.21 -9.55 11.04
N MET A 625 -7.78 -8.97 12.10
CA MET A 625 -8.73 -9.63 12.98
C MET A 625 -9.86 -8.68 13.41
N PRO A 626 -11.03 -9.20 13.80
CA PRO A 626 -12.10 -8.40 14.41
C PRO A 626 -11.66 -7.69 15.70
N PRO A 627 -12.26 -6.54 16.03
CA PRO A 627 -12.10 -5.88 17.33
C PRO A 627 -12.30 -6.83 18.51
N GLY A 628 -11.59 -6.57 19.60
CA GLY A 628 -11.62 -7.40 20.82
C GLY A 628 -10.74 -8.65 20.78
N THR A 629 -10.18 -9.02 19.63
CA THR A 629 -9.28 -10.18 19.50
C THR A 629 -8.10 -10.12 20.46
N ARG A 630 -7.79 -11.25 21.12
CA ARG A 630 -6.70 -11.36 22.10
C ARG A 630 -5.72 -12.46 21.72
N ARG A 631 -4.43 -12.17 21.89
CA ARG A 631 -3.37 -13.18 21.87
C ARG A 631 -3.38 -13.95 23.17
N THR A 632 -3.38 -15.28 23.08
CA THR A 632 -3.36 -16.18 24.23
C THR A 632 -2.03 -16.90 24.36
N ALA A 633 -1.58 -17.04 25.59
CA ALA A 633 -0.47 -17.90 26.01
C ALA A 633 -0.92 -18.70 27.24
N LEU A 634 -0.13 -19.69 27.68
CA LEU A 634 -0.48 -20.64 28.75
C LEU A 634 -1.10 -20.00 30.01
N LEU A 635 -0.63 -18.81 30.42
CA LEU A 635 -1.08 -18.13 31.63
C LEU A 635 -1.55 -16.69 31.41
N THR A 636 -1.54 -16.18 30.18
CA THR A 636 -1.79 -14.75 29.91
C THR A 636 -2.62 -14.54 28.65
N SER A 637 -3.45 -13.50 28.65
CA SER A 637 -4.19 -13.04 27.48
C SER A 637 -3.95 -11.54 27.28
N THR A 638 -3.39 -11.15 26.15
CA THR A 638 -3.08 -9.74 25.82
C THR A 638 -3.87 -9.31 24.58
N PRO A 639 -4.29 -8.03 24.45
CA PRO A 639 -4.89 -7.53 23.21
C PRO A 639 -3.98 -7.80 22.00
N PHE A 640 -4.58 -8.11 20.84
CA PHE A 640 -3.86 -8.27 19.58
C PHE A 640 -3.92 -6.99 18.75
N GLY A 641 -2.80 -6.63 18.13
CA GLY A 641 -2.73 -5.60 17.11
C GLY A 641 -3.13 -4.20 17.58
N THR A 642 -3.39 -3.34 16.60
CA THR A 642 -3.87 -1.96 16.77
C THR A 642 -5.03 -1.72 15.83
N ALA A 643 -5.99 -0.87 16.25
CA ALA A 643 -7.16 -0.56 15.46
C ALA A 643 -6.79 0.22 14.20
N TYR A 644 -7.31 -0.21 13.05
CA TYR A 644 -7.14 0.45 11.76
C TYR A 644 -8.27 0.01 10.83
N ALA A 645 -8.95 0.95 10.16
CA ALA A 645 -10.04 0.68 9.21
C ALA A 645 -11.21 -0.15 9.80
N GLY A 646 -11.44 -0.06 11.12
CA GLY A 646 -12.50 -0.80 11.81
C GLY A 646 -12.11 -2.22 12.27
N LEU A 647 -10.90 -2.69 11.95
CA LEU A 647 -10.36 -3.99 12.37
C LEU A 647 -9.08 -3.82 13.21
N LEU A 648 -8.51 -4.92 13.69
CA LEU A 648 -7.22 -4.98 14.38
C LEU A 648 -6.17 -5.56 13.44
N SER A 649 -5.03 -4.87 13.30
CA SER A 649 -3.88 -5.40 12.55
C SER A 649 -2.55 -5.07 13.21
N GLY A 650 -1.51 -5.83 12.86
CA GLY A 650 -0.14 -5.58 13.30
C GLY A 650 0.71 -6.83 13.37
N TRP A 651 1.98 -6.63 13.74
CA TRP A 651 2.96 -7.69 13.88
C TRP A 651 2.94 -8.33 15.28
N THR A 652 3.09 -9.65 15.34
CA THR A 652 3.23 -10.40 16.59
C THR A 652 4.21 -11.56 16.42
N THR A 653 4.77 -12.00 17.53
CA THR A 653 5.58 -13.22 17.62
C THR A 653 4.89 -14.26 18.52
N PRO A 654 5.25 -15.55 18.40
CA PRO A 654 4.88 -16.56 19.38
C PRO A 654 5.33 -16.15 20.80
N PRO A 655 4.56 -16.47 21.85
CA PRO A 655 5.00 -16.28 23.23
C PRO A 655 6.23 -17.17 23.53
N PRO A 656 7.02 -16.83 24.57
CA PRO A 656 8.16 -17.66 24.97
C PRO A 656 7.77 -19.14 25.14
N LEU A 657 8.64 -20.04 24.66
CA LEU A 657 8.45 -21.51 24.67
C LEU A 657 7.32 -22.04 23.77
N ALA A 658 6.65 -21.18 22.98
CA ALA A 658 5.69 -21.61 21.95
C ALA A 658 6.26 -21.50 20.53
N ASP A 659 5.81 -22.37 19.64
CA ASP A 659 6.16 -22.37 18.21
C ASP A 659 5.09 -21.74 17.32
N ARG A 660 4.04 -21.17 17.92
CA ARG A 660 2.85 -20.64 17.24
C ARG A 660 2.21 -19.50 18.02
N VAL A 661 1.43 -18.69 17.32
CA VAL A 661 0.54 -17.66 17.87
C VAL A 661 -0.87 -18.22 17.91
N THR A 662 -1.59 -18.00 19.02
CA THR A 662 -3.01 -18.32 19.15
C THR A 662 -3.79 -17.06 19.46
N LEU A 663 -4.76 -16.73 18.59
CA LEU A 663 -5.64 -15.58 18.70
C LEU A 663 -7.07 -16.07 19.01
N ARG A 664 -7.70 -15.46 20.02
CA ARG A 664 -9.09 -15.72 20.41
C ARG A 664 -9.95 -14.55 19.98
N LEU A 665 -10.97 -14.87 19.19
CA LEU A 665 -11.99 -13.95 18.71
C LEU A 665 -13.06 -13.77 19.80
N THR A 666 -13.54 -12.55 20.03
CA THR A 666 -14.54 -12.26 21.08
C THR A 666 -15.98 -12.40 20.61
N ASP A 667 -16.24 -12.12 19.34
CA ASP A 667 -17.55 -12.28 18.70
C ASP A 667 -17.35 -12.78 17.26
N ALA A 668 -17.33 -14.11 17.09
CA ALA A 668 -17.39 -14.68 15.75
C ALA A 668 -18.84 -14.56 15.24
N PRO A 669 -19.11 -13.91 14.09
CA PRO A 669 -20.44 -13.96 13.52
C PRO A 669 -20.81 -15.43 13.26
N ALA A 670 -21.96 -15.87 13.78
CA ALA A 670 -22.52 -17.16 13.45
C ALA A 670 -22.90 -17.15 11.96
N ALA A 671 -22.35 -18.07 11.18
CA ALA A 671 -22.81 -18.30 9.82
C ALA A 671 -24.18 -18.98 9.88
N THR A 672 -25.26 -18.20 9.99
CA THR A 672 -26.61 -18.70 9.71
C THR A 672 -26.93 -18.44 8.25
N VAL A 673 -27.16 -19.51 7.51
CA VAL A 673 -27.61 -19.45 6.11
C VAL A 673 -28.94 -20.18 6.00
N THR A 674 -29.97 -19.49 5.53
CA THR A 674 -31.28 -20.06 5.22
C THR A 674 -31.30 -20.60 3.80
N ALA A 675 -31.87 -21.79 3.60
CA ALA A 675 -31.96 -22.45 2.30
C ALA A 675 -32.92 -21.70 1.35
N GLY A 676 -32.40 -21.28 0.19
CA GLY A 676 -33.14 -20.76 -0.97
C GLY A 676 -33.39 -21.85 -2.03
N ALA A 677 -34.24 -21.53 -3.01
CA ALA A 677 -34.75 -22.47 -4.01
C ALA A 677 -33.75 -22.80 -5.13
N ALA A 678 -33.76 -24.05 -5.60
CA ALA A 678 -32.80 -24.61 -6.56
C ALA A 678 -32.54 -23.76 -7.82
N GLU A 679 -31.26 -23.60 -8.12
CA GLU A 679 -30.69 -22.87 -9.26
C GLU A 679 -30.81 -23.62 -10.59
N THR A 680 -30.99 -22.87 -11.68
CA THR A 680 -30.61 -23.24 -13.04
C THR A 680 -29.19 -22.76 -13.31
N GLU A 681 -28.23 -23.66 -13.50
CA GLU A 681 -26.81 -23.32 -13.72
C GLU A 681 -26.62 -22.34 -14.90
N ALA A 682 -25.88 -21.26 -14.64
CA ALA A 682 -25.55 -20.24 -15.64
C ALA A 682 -24.64 -20.79 -16.76
N PRO A 683 -24.83 -20.37 -18.03
CA PRO A 683 -23.87 -20.64 -19.10
C PRO A 683 -22.51 -19.99 -18.81
N ALA A 684 -21.46 -20.45 -19.50
CA ALA A 684 -20.15 -19.81 -19.43
C ALA A 684 -20.27 -18.31 -19.76
N ALA A 685 -19.64 -17.45 -18.96
CA ALA A 685 -19.63 -16.02 -19.23
C ALA A 685 -18.92 -15.73 -20.56
N ALA A 686 -19.54 -14.90 -21.42
CA ALA A 686 -18.90 -14.44 -22.65
C ALA A 686 -17.70 -13.54 -22.32
N LYS A 687 -16.71 -13.45 -23.23
CA LYS A 687 -15.60 -12.52 -23.07
C LYS A 687 -16.13 -11.09 -23.00
N LEU A 688 -15.89 -10.42 -21.87
CA LEU A 688 -16.34 -9.06 -21.62
C LEU A 688 -15.37 -8.03 -22.22
N PRO A 689 -15.82 -6.81 -22.54
CA PRO A 689 -14.98 -5.70 -22.96
C PRO A 689 -13.88 -5.44 -21.93
N LEU A 690 -12.67 -5.27 -22.46
CA LEU A 690 -11.49 -4.83 -21.72
C LEU A 690 -10.99 -3.56 -22.40
N PRO A 691 -11.16 -2.38 -21.79
CA PRO A 691 -10.55 -1.15 -22.28
C PRO A 691 -9.02 -1.27 -22.33
N ALA A 692 -8.41 -0.51 -23.24
CA ALA A 692 -6.95 -0.52 -23.41
C ALA A 692 -6.25 -0.13 -22.11
N GLY A 693 -6.71 0.92 -21.42
CA GLY A 693 -6.11 1.42 -20.18
C GLY A 693 -6.18 0.45 -18.99
N VAL A 694 -7.02 -0.58 -19.08
CA VAL A 694 -7.09 -1.65 -18.08
C VAL A 694 -6.02 -2.69 -18.35
N SER A 695 -5.77 -3.02 -19.62
CA SER A 695 -4.78 -4.03 -20.03
C SER A 695 -3.36 -3.47 -19.99
N GLU A 696 -3.21 -2.21 -20.42
CA GLU A 696 -1.99 -1.42 -20.40
C GLU A 696 -2.23 -0.20 -19.51
N PRO A 697 -1.76 -0.21 -18.26
CA PRO A 697 -2.02 0.87 -17.31
C PRO A 697 -1.59 2.23 -17.86
N VAL A 698 -2.52 3.19 -17.91
CA VAL A 698 -2.24 4.57 -18.34
C VAL A 698 -1.59 5.34 -17.19
N PRO A 699 -0.35 5.85 -17.33
CA PRO A 699 0.28 6.68 -16.31
C PRO A 699 -0.54 7.94 -16.02
N ALA A 700 -0.45 8.45 -14.79
CA ALA A 700 -1.17 9.68 -14.42
C ALA A 700 -0.67 10.93 -15.18
N GLY A 701 0.58 10.89 -15.65
CA GLY A 701 1.27 11.97 -16.37
C GLY A 701 2.78 11.74 -16.43
N PRO A 702 3.58 12.74 -16.84
CA PRO A 702 5.03 12.68 -16.77
C PRO A 702 5.49 12.44 -15.33
N GLY A 703 6.57 11.70 -15.13
CA GLY A 703 7.07 11.38 -13.78
C GLY A 703 6.29 10.31 -13.02
N ASP A 704 5.36 9.58 -13.68
CA ASP A 704 4.80 8.28 -13.22
C ASP A 704 5.50 7.13 -14.01
N PRO A 705 6.84 6.93 -13.88
CA PRO A 705 7.68 6.10 -14.76
C PRO A 705 7.24 4.64 -14.91
N ALA A 706 6.63 4.08 -13.87
CA ALA A 706 6.15 2.72 -13.83
C ALA A 706 5.30 2.59 -12.56
N ARG A 707 4.04 2.21 -12.69
CA ARG A 707 3.14 2.01 -11.54
C ARG A 707 3.54 0.79 -10.66
N GLY A 708 4.70 0.16 -10.91
CA GLY A 708 5.20 -1.07 -10.29
C GLY A 708 6.19 -0.87 -9.15
#